data_AF-A0A962GZN5-F1
#
_entry.id   AF-A0A962GZN5-F1
#
_cell.length_a   1.000
_cell.length_b   1.000
_cell.length_c   1.000
_cell.angle_alpha   90.00
_cell.angle_beta   90.00
_cell.angle_gamma   90.00
#
_symmetry.space_group_name_H-M   'P 1'
#
loop_
_entity.id
_entity.type
_entity.pdbx_description
1 polymer ?
#
loop_
_entity_poly.entity_id
_entity_poly.type
_entity_poly.pdbx_seq_one_letter_code
_entity_poly.pdbx_strand_id
1 'polypeptide(L)'
;EQEQGLEFGAQLTVLEQSLTNLLARSDSPEAIDEALARTLGQIEHLEGRFGSQPGFLVELTSRREAALEAFAARREQIAAQRDKRAQGLRDAVSRVLDGIPRRIAKLSEADELHGFFAGDTLVERAQAQIEELRQLGAAVQADELAGRLRSLKEAGLRDLRDRLELGTSGDSLALGRQRFTIERRPLDLALLHNEQGLSLQLTGTDYRVALDEPEAEQHREVWGQVLPNETESVYRAEYLAWRIWQRASAGDAAINAALRATEGSALADLVAEEAQRHPTEDYQRGVHDADATRIVQALDSIARQAGELRWPASARVLAQAWFAGLDAPGQASTRGLAAGLGWFLARGEGMPVPPSWQGALSALAAELGLPGDASSIESAARHLAASLGGTLPSFAASGRALDLAEQVSRELPVTALAALNAPVETGEKLALAGAWCARVQPDAHPASVLEAAAILCFPGLARERINVELHTRIEGLRGEHARVKQGVLELDFPEFLIRLAQHQQTVAPAWSAFAALRHRVSERERKRLGLHRFEAKPLAGFVRNRLIDEVYLPLIGNNLAKQIGTIGDQRSDRSGLLLLISPPGYGKTTLMEYIADRLGMIFVRVNGPTLGHEITSLDPAQASTRGAAEELVKLNLGLAMGVNVMLYVDDIQHCSPEFLQKFISLADGTRRIDAVIDGSARTIDLRGKRFALVMAGNPYTETGEMFRIPDMLANRADVYNLGDVLSGREALFADSYIENALTANPLSAPLAERPRAEIQSVLRIARGDDELLPSGLPGGVELVELVKRMLSVRDVLGRVNASYVASAAQDDSYRTEPPFKLQGSYRNMVKLAAQLSPLMTEAELDALIRDHYRGEAQTLGARAEENLLKLAQLIGHPSAEEATRWQQLVDNFQRLMKQGGKEADGATRAAQVLADIAQQLQKQNEQSAGTREALKALESLGEIRELLARVPRDPQLDMPPALAETLGKMAKAYENTLVPIVSALHHKMTLDHDIWEQVRDMRKEVDALMKRIGSGKRAP
;
A
#
# COMPACT_ATOMS: atom_id res chain seq x y z
N GLU A 1 -16.71 -56.39 48.67
CA GLU A 1 -17.29 -55.18 48.03
C GLU A 1 -16.89 -53.89 48.75
N GLN A 2 -17.19 -53.70 50.05
CA GLN A 2 -16.81 -52.46 50.77
C GLN A 2 -15.30 -52.16 50.80
N GLU A 3 -14.45 -53.17 50.97
CA GLU A 3 -12.99 -53.00 50.99
C GLU A 3 -12.40 -52.65 49.62
N GLN A 4 -12.92 -53.26 48.55
CA GLN A 4 -12.55 -52.94 47.16
C GLN A 4 -13.01 -51.53 46.74
N GLY A 5 -14.16 -51.06 47.23
CA GLY A 5 -14.62 -49.69 46.98
C GLY A 5 -13.75 -48.61 47.64
N LEU A 6 -13.26 -48.86 48.86
CA LEU A 6 -12.31 -47.97 49.54
C LEU A 6 -10.96 -47.90 48.82
N GLU A 7 -10.45 -49.05 48.35
CA GLU A 7 -9.20 -49.11 47.59
C GLU A 7 -9.32 -48.41 46.22
N PHE A 8 -10.43 -48.63 45.50
CA PHE A 8 -10.71 -47.97 44.23
C PHE A 8 -10.80 -46.45 44.36
N GLY A 9 -11.53 -45.95 45.38
CA GLY A 9 -11.63 -44.51 45.64
C GLY A 9 -10.28 -43.85 45.97
N ALA A 10 -9.41 -44.54 46.72
CA ALA A 10 -8.05 -44.05 47.00
C ALA A 10 -7.19 -43.96 45.72
N GLN A 11 -7.25 -44.99 44.85
CA GLN A 11 -6.52 -44.98 43.57
C GLN A 11 -7.04 -43.91 42.61
N LEU A 12 -8.35 -43.66 42.59
CA LEU A 12 -8.97 -42.63 41.76
C LEU A 12 -8.54 -41.22 42.20
N THR A 13 -8.41 -41.00 43.51
CA THR A 13 -7.89 -39.74 44.06
C THR A 13 -6.42 -39.51 43.64
N VAL A 14 -5.61 -40.57 43.64
CA VAL A 14 -4.20 -40.49 43.18
C VAL A 14 -4.14 -40.18 41.67
N LEU A 15 -5.02 -40.77 40.87
CA LEU A 15 -5.13 -40.50 39.44
C LEU A 15 -5.48 -39.03 39.17
N GLU A 16 -6.45 -38.45 39.89
CA GLU A 16 -6.82 -37.04 39.75
C GLU A 16 -5.68 -36.07 40.11
N GLN A 17 -4.96 -36.37 41.19
CA GLN A 17 -3.78 -35.59 41.60
C GLN A 17 -2.65 -35.68 40.56
N SER A 18 -2.42 -36.89 40.01
CA SER A 18 -1.47 -37.14 38.93
C SER A 18 -1.83 -36.36 37.65
N LEU A 19 -3.10 -36.44 37.22
CA LEU A 19 -3.65 -35.69 36.08
C LEU A 19 -3.43 -34.18 36.24
N THR A 20 -3.80 -33.62 37.39
CA THR A 20 -3.67 -32.18 37.66
C THR A 20 -2.20 -31.73 37.62
N ASN A 21 -1.29 -32.52 38.18
CA ASN A 21 0.14 -32.22 38.17
C ASN A 21 0.76 -32.32 36.77
N LEU A 22 0.37 -33.33 35.99
CA LEU A 22 0.82 -33.49 34.60
C LEU A 22 0.33 -32.36 33.70
N LEU A 23 -0.94 -31.93 33.84
CA LEU A 23 -1.49 -30.77 33.12
C LEU A 23 -0.76 -29.46 33.47
N ALA A 24 -0.38 -29.29 34.74
CA ALA A 24 0.31 -28.08 35.21
C ALA A 24 1.78 -28.01 34.74
N ARG A 25 2.45 -29.16 34.63
CA ARG A 25 3.88 -29.24 34.23
C ARG A 25 4.11 -29.27 32.73
N SER A 26 3.10 -29.60 31.94
CA SER A 26 3.21 -29.66 30.49
C SER A 26 3.17 -28.24 29.91
N ASP A 27 4.26 -27.84 29.25
CA ASP A 27 4.50 -26.53 28.65
C ASP A 27 4.55 -26.55 27.11
N SER A 28 4.43 -27.74 26.52
CA SER A 28 4.43 -27.96 25.06
C SER A 28 3.32 -28.95 24.65
N PRO A 29 2.80 -28.88 23.41
CA PRO A 29 1.87 -29.87 22.87
C PRO A 29 2.40 -31.30 22.95
N GLU A 30 3.69 -31.49 22.69
CA GLU A 30 4.36 -32.79 22.73
C GLU A 30 4.40 -33.35 24.17
N ALA A 31 4.68 -32.51 25.17
CA ALA A 31 4.62 -32.91 26.57
C ALA A 31 3.18 -33.25 27.02
N ILE A 32 2.17 -32.57 26.47
CA ILE A 32 0.75 -32.89 26.71
C ILE A 32 0.38 -34.27 26.15
N ASP A 33 0.82 -34.60 24.93
CA ASP A 33 0.54 -35.89 24.32
C ASP A 33 1.24 -37.04 25.10
N GLU A 34 2.47 -36.82 25.58
CA GLU A 34 3.17 -37.77 26.45
C GLU A 34 2.48 -37.94 27.81
N ALA A 35 2.04 -36.83 28.43
CA ALA A 35 1.29 -36.85 29.67
C ALA A 35 -0.05 -37.58 29.52
N LEU A 36 -0.76 -37.34 28.42
CA LEU A 36 -2.01 -38.02 28.09
C LEU A 36 -1.79 -39.54 27.94
N ALA A 37 -0.76 -39.96 27.21
CA ALA A 37 -0.42 -41.37 27.04
C ALA A 37 -0.14 -42.06 28.40
N ARG A 38 0.57 -41.37 29.31
CA ARG A 38 0.83 -41.86 30.67
C ARG A 38 -0.46 -41.97 31.49
N THR A 39 -1.34 -40.98 31.45
CA THR A 39 -2.63 -41.00 32.16
C THR A 39 -3.56 -42.09 31.61
N LEU A 40 -3.64 -42.27 30.29
CA LEU A 40 -4.41 -43.34 29.68
C LEU A 40 -3.89 -44.73 30.10
N GLY A 41 -2.57 -44.93 30.15
CA GLY A 41 -1.98 -46.17 30.66
C GLY A 41 -2.28 -46.44 32.14
N GLN A 42 -2.35 -45.40 32.98
CA GLN A 42 -2.78 -45.52 34.38
C GLN A 42 -4.25 -45.95 34.48
N ILE A 43 -5.13 -45.38 33.65
CA ILE A 43 -6.54 -45.74 33.59
C ILE A 43 -6.71 -47.20 33.12
N GLU A 44 -6.02 -47.61 32.05
CA GLU A 44 -6.05 -49.00 31.55
C GLU A 44 -5.55 -50.01 32.61
N HIS A 45 -4.55 -49.65 33.41
CA HIS A 45 -4.10 -50.48 34.53
C HIS A 45 -5.18 -50.64 35.61
N LEU A 46 -5.92 -49.57 35.91
CA LEU A 46 -7.06 -49.63 36.85
C LEU A 46 -8.23 -50.42 36.28
N GLU A 47 -8.51 -50.31 34.97
CA GLU A 47 -9.52 -51.12 34.27
C GLU A 47 -9.19 -52.62 34.36
N GLY A 48 -7.93 -53.01 34.16
CA GLY A 48 -7.48 -54.39 34.29
C GLY A 48 -7.58 -54.95 35.72
N ARG A 49 -7.46 -54.09 36.74
CA ARG A 49 -7.49 -54.49 38.16
C ARG A 49 -8.90 -54.51 38.76
N PHE A 50 -9.78 -53.60 38.34
CA PHE A 50 -11.11 -53.39 38.92
C PHE A 50 -12.28 -53.65 37.95
N GLY A 51 -12.02 -54.01 36.69
CA GLY A 51 -13.02 -54.14 35.63
C GLY A 51 -14.02 -55.29 35.76
N SER A 52 -13.93 -56.12 36.80
CA SER A 52 -14.93 -57.16 37.11
C SER A 52 -16.23 -56.60 37.70
N GLN A 53 -16.23 -55.34 38.17
CA GLN A 53 -17.41 -54.66 38.69
C GLN A 53 -17.94 -53.61 37.67
N PRO A 54 -19.19 -53.74 37.19
CA PRO A 54 -19.74 -52.84 36.18
C PRO A 54 -19.74 -51.36 36.59
N GLY A 55 -19.97 -51.06 37.88
CA GLY A 55 -20.01 -49.68 38.39
C GLY A 55 -18.67 -48.95 38.30
N PHE A 56 -17.56 -49.63 38.62
CA PHE A 56 -16.21 -49.05 38.53
C PHE A 56 -15.76 -48.83 37.09
N LEU A 57 -16.20 -49.70 36.17
CA LEU A 57 -15.89 -49.56 34.75
C LEU A 57 -16.57 -48.33 34.13
N VAL A 58 -17.81 -48.04 34.51
CA VAL A 58 -18.50 -46.79 34.11
C VAL A 58 -17.76 -45.56 34.62
N GLU A 59 -17.30 -45.58 35.87
CA GLU A 59 -16.55 -44.47 36.46
C GLU A 59 -15.19 -44.27 35.78
N LEU A 60 -14.42 -45.34 35.53
CA LEU A 60 -13.14 -45.26 34.80
C LEU A 60 -13.32 -44.76 33.36
N THR A 61 -14.39 -45.17 32.67
CA THR A 61 -14.72 -44.68 31.33
C THR A 61 -14.99 -43.18 31.35
N SER A 62 -15.78 -42.70 32.32
CA SER A 62 -16.03 -41.27 32.51
C SER A 62 -14.75 -40.49 32.81
N ARG A 63 -13.83 -41.05 33.61
CA ARG A 63 -12.51 -40.43 33.88
C ARG A 63 -11.61 -40.41 32.65
N ARG A 64 -11.67 -41.43 31.80
CA ARG A 64 -10.96 -41.47 30.51
C ARG A 64 -11.42 -40.34 29.59
N GLU A 65 -12.73 -40.16 29.44
CA GLU A 65 -13.32 -39.08 28.65
C GLU A 65 -12.93 -37.70 29.20
N ALA A 66 -13.07 -37.50 30.52
CA ALA A 66 -12.69 -36.24 31.17
C ALA A 66 -11.19 -35.92 31.03
N ALA A 67 -10.31 -36.92 31.11
CA ALA A 67 -8.88 -36.73 30.89
C ALA A 67 -8.57 -36.33 29.44
N LEU A 68 -9.20 -37.00 28.45
CA LEU A 68 -9.06 -36.66 27.03
C LEU A 68 -9.50 -35.21 26.75
N GLU A 69 -10.64 -34.78 27.29
CA GLU A 69 -11.11 -33.39 27.16
C GLU A 69 -10.17 -32.39 27.83
N ALA A 70 -9.71 -32.67 29.05
CA ALA A 70 -8.82 -31.77 29.79
C ALA A 70 -7.46 -31.59 29.10
N PHE A 71 -6.85 -32.68 28.61
CA PHE A 71 -5.60 -32.61 27.85
C PHE A 71 -5.81 -31.94 26.48
N ALA A 72 -6.92 -32.19 25.79
CA ALA A 72 -7.24 -31.50 24.53
C ALA A 72 -7.37 -29.99 24.73
N ALA A 73 -8.13 -29.54 25.75
CA ALA A 73 -8.30 -28.12 26.08
C ALA A 73 -6.97 -27.46 26.46
N ARG A 74 -6.13 -28.14 27.26
CA ARG A 74 -4.81 -27.64 27.63
C ARG A 74 -3.86 -27.55 26.43
N ARG A 75 -3.88 -28.53 25.54
CA ARG A 75 -3.11 -28.51 24.29
C ARG A 75 -3.50 -27.32 23.42
N GLU A 76 -4.80 -27.09 23.25
CA GLU A 76 -5.32 -25.94 22.49
C GLU A 76 -4.90 -24.61 23.14
N GLN A 77 -4.97 -24.51 24.47
CA GLN A 77 -4.50 -23.31 25.19
C GLN A 77 -3.02 -23.03 24.96
N ILE A 78 -2.15 -24.04 25.08
CA ILE A 78 -0.69 -23.89 24.86
C ILE A 78 -0.40 -23.54 23.40
N ALA A 79 -1.07 -24.20 22.45
CA ALA A 79 -0.93 -23.91 21.02
C ALA A 79 -1.35 -22.46 20.71
N ALA A 80 -2.50 -21.99 21.23
CA ALA A 80 -2.95 -20.62 21.04
C ALA A 80 -2.00 -19.57 21.64
N GLN A 81 -1.39 -19.85 22.81
CA GLN A 81 -0.38 -18.96 23.41
C GLN A 81 0.91 -18.90 22.57
N ARG A 82 1.35 -20.05 22.07
CA ARG A 82 2.51 -20.18 21.18
C ARG A 82 2.29 -19.43 19.87
N ASP A 83 1.14 -19.61 19.23
CA ASP A 83 0.75 -18.92 18.01
C ASP A 83 0.64 -17.41 18.22
N LYS A 84 0.04 -16.97 19.33
CA LYS A 84 -0.03 -15.54 19.68
C LYS A 84 1.35 -14.92 19.88
N ARG A 85 2.29 -15.63 20.52
CA ARG A 85 3.68 -15.17 20.69
C ARG A 85 4.39 -15.12 19.34
N ALA A 86 4.26 -16.15 18.51
CA ALA A 86 4.84 -16.20 17.17
C ALA A 86 4.32 -15.05 16.29
N GLN A 87 3.02 -14.80 16.30
CA GLN A 87 2.41 -13.67 15.59
C GLN A 87 2.96 -12.32 16.09
N GLY A 88 3.06 -12.12 17.40
CA GLY A 88 3.62 -10.91 17.98
C GLY A 88 5.10 -10.67 17.59
N LEU A 89 5.91 -11.73 17.55
CA LEU A 89 7.30 -11.67 17.07
C LEU A 89 7.37 -11.37 15.58
N ARG A 90 6.56 -12.04 14.75
CA ARG A 90 6.47 -11.78 13.31
C ARG A 90 6.11 -10.33 13.02
N ASP A 91 5.15 -9.77 13.74
CA ASP A 91 4.71 -8.37 13.56
C ASP A 91 5.77 -7.38 14.08
N ALA A 92 6.53 -7.74 15.12
CA ALA A 92 7.66 -6.93 15.59
C ALA A 92 8.80 -6.92 14.56
N VAL A 93 9.22 -8.08 14.05
CA VAL A 93 10.28 -8.19 13.03
C VAL A 93 9.84 -7.50 11.75
N SER A 94 8.60 -7.71 11.29
CA SER A 94 8.09 -7.08 10.06
C SER A 94 8.17 -5.55 10.14
N ARG A 95 7.78 -4.95 11.27
CA ARG A 95 7.91 -3.49 11.50
C ARG A 95 9.36 -3.00 11.47
N VAL A 96 10.29 -3.78 12.01
CA VAL A 96 11.72 -3.47 11.92
C VAL A 96 12.18 -3.50 10.46
N LEU A 97 11.85 -4.56 9.72
CA LEU A 97 12.20 -4.72 8.31
C LEU A 97 11.60 -3.61 7.44
N ASP A 98 10.37 -3.17 7.71
CA ASP A 98 9.71 -2.07 7.01
C ASP A 98 10.45 -0.71 7.21
N GLY A 99 11.17 -0.56 8.33
CA GLY A 99 11.95 0.63 8.66
C GLY A 99 13.37 0.64 8.05
N ILE A 100 13.93 -0.52 7.72
CA ILE A 100 15.30 -0.67 7.21
C ILE A 100 15.55 0.14 5.91
N PRO A 101 14.68 0.13 4.88
CA PRO A 101 14.91 0.89 3.64
C PRO A 101 15.19 2.38 3.87
N ARG A 102 14.48 3.01 4.81
CA ARG A 102 14.66 4.43 5.16
C ARG A 102 16.03 4.72 5.80
N ARG A 103 16.61 3.73 6.48
CA ARG A 103 17.96 3.83 7.06
C ARG A 103 19.03 3.63 5.99
N ILE A 104 18.89 2.60 5.16
CA ILE A 104 19.81 2.32 4.04
C ILE A 104 19.92 3.51 3.10
N ALA A 105 18.81 4.19 2.81
CA ALA A 105 18.78 5.37 1.93
C ALA A 105 19.66 6.54 2.42
N LYS A 106 20.00 6.59 3.72
CA LYS A 106 20.87 7.61 4.31
C LYS A 106 22.36 7.26 4.26
N LEU A 107 22.69 6.00 4.02
CA LEU A 107 24.08 5.53 3.93
C LEU A 107 24.69 5.92 2.59
N SER A 108 25.98 6.24 2.62
CA SER A 108 26.74 6.74 1.46
C SER A 108 27.90 5.81 1.05
N GLU A 109 28.33 4.90 1.93
CA GLU A 109 29.44 4.01 1.64
C GLU A 109 29.08 2.53 1.85
N ALA A 110 29.73 1.65 1.08
CA ALA A 110 29.44 0.21 1.11
C ALA A 110 29.83 -0.42 2.47
N ASP A 111 30.93 0.04 3.05
CA ASP A 111 31.40 -0.42 4.36
C ASP A 111 30.44 -0.01 5.48
N GLU A 112 29.83 1.17 5.40
CA GLU A 112 28.77 1.61 6.34
C GLU A 112 27.54 0.70 6.26
N LEU A 113 27.13 0.30 5.05
CA LEU A 113 26.00 -0.60 4.84
C LEU A 113 26.30 -2.01 5.36
N HIS A 114 27.49 -2.53 5.10
CA HIS A 114 27.94 -3.79 5.69
C HIS A 114 27.98 -3.72 7.21
N GLY A 115 28.52 -2.64 7.78
CA GLY A 115 28.53 -2.40 9.23
C GLY A 115 27.12 -2.34 9.83
N PHE A 116 26.17 -1.68 9.16
CA PHE A 116 24.77 -1.61 9.57
C PHE A 116 24.12 -3.00 9.67
N PHE A 117 24.28 -3.85 8.66
CA PHE A 117 23.72 -5.21 8.72
C PHE A 117 24.49 -6.17 9.63
N ALA A 118 25.74 -5.85 9.97
CA ALA A 118 26.57 -6.68 10.84
C ALA A 118 26.43 -6.34 12.34
N GLY A 119 26.07 -5.10 12.70
CA GLY A 119 26.09 -4.66 14.10
C GLY A 119 25.07 -3.58 14.50
N ASP A 120 24.05 -3.28 13.68
CA ASP A 120 22.93 -2.43 14.14
C ASP A 120 22.03 -3.22 15.09
N THR A 121 21.75 -2.62 16.26
CA THR A 121 20.94 -3.24 17.32
C THR A 121 19.54 -3.68 16.87
N LEU A 122 18.93 -3.03 15.88
CA LEU A 122 17.63 -3.46 15.35
C LEU A 122 17.76 -4.71 14.49
N VAL A 123 18.82 -4.81 13.69
CA VAL A 123 19.09 -5.97 12.84
C VAL A 123 19.44 -7.18 13.69
N GLU A 124 20.29 -7.01 14.70
CA GLU A 124 20.62 -8.06 15.68
C GLU A 124 19.35 -8.55 16.40
N ARG A 125 18.51 -7.62 16.86
CA ARG A 125 17.24 -7.96 17.50
C ARG A 125 16.30 -8.70 16.56
N ALA A 126 16.19 -8.28 15.31
CA ALA A 126 15.37 -8.96 14.31
C ALA A 126 15.87 -10.40 14.06
N GLN A 127 17.18 -10.60 13.93
CA GLN A 127 17.78 -11.93 13.76
C GLN A 127 17.53 -12.82 14.99
N ALA A 128 17.67 -12.30 16.21
CA ALA A 128 17.38 -13.04 17.43
C ALA A 128 15.90 -13.44 17.52
N GLN A 129 14.98 -12.55 17.15
CA GLN A 129 13.54 -12.85 17.12
C GLN A 129 13.15 -13.84 16.02
N ILE A 130 13.85 -13.83 14.88
CA ILE A 130 13.70 -14.85 13.82
C ILE A 130 14.12 -16.22 14.36
N GLU A 131 15.22 -16.30 15.11
CA GLU A 131 15.65 -17.56 15.71
C GLU A 131 14.68 -18.04 16.80
N GLU A 132 14.12 -17.12 17.60
CA GLU A 132 13.06 -17.42 18.56
C GLU A 132 11.81 -18.00 17.86
N LEU A 133 11.43 -17.49 16.69
CA LEU A 133 10.33 -18.06 15.89
C LEU A 133 10.60 -19.51 15.48
N ARG A 134 11.85 -19.87 15.14
CA ARG A 134 12.22 -21.26 14.83
C ARG A 134 12.05 -22.16 16.04
N GLN A 135 12.47 -21.69 17.22
CA GLN A 135 12.31 -22.42 18.49
C GLN A 135 10.82 -22.60 18.85
N LEU A 136 9.97 -21.65 18.48
CA LEU A 136 8.51 -21.75 18.59
C LEU A 136 7.87 -22.58 17.46
N GLY A 137 8.64 -23.29 16.62
CA GLY A 137 8.14 -24.13 15.51
C GLY A 137 7.44 -23.36 14.37
N ALA A 138 7.58 -22.03 14.33
CA ALA A 138 7.12 -21.20 13.23
C ALA A 138 8.20 -21.06 12.14
N ALA A 139 8.83 -22.18 11.75
CA ALA A 139 10.01 -22.20 10.88
C ALA A 139 9.76 -21.53 9.51
N VAL A 140 8.59 -21.77 8.90
CA VAL A 140 8.22 -21.16 7.62
C VAL A 140 8.20 -19.63 7.72
N GLN A 141 7.63 -19.08 8.80
CA GLN A 141 7.57 -17.64 9.03
C GLN A 141 8.96 -17.06 9.30
N ALA A 142 9.80 -17.79 10.06
CA ALA A 142 11.17 -17.40 10.31
C ALA A 142 11.99 -17.31 9.01
N ASP A 143 11.85 -18.29 8.11
CA ASP A 143 12.56 -18.33 6.84
C ASP A 143 12.05 -17.26 5.86
N GLU A 144 10.76 -16.95 5.86
CA GLU A 144 10.19 -15.81 5.12
C GLU A 144 10.85 -14.48 5.54
N LEU A 145 10.91 -14.23 6.86
CA LEU A 145 11.52 -13.01 7.42
C LEU A 145 13.03 -12.95 7.19
N ALA A 146 13.73 -14.08 7.32
CA ALA A 146 15.17 -14.17 7.03
C ALA A 146 15.46 -13.90 5.55
N GLY A 147 14.64 -14.44 4.65
CA GLY A 147 14.71 -14.18 3.21
C GLY A 147 14.48 -12.71 2.88
N ARG A 148 13.50 -12.08 3.54
CA ARG A 148 13.22 -10.64 3.40
C ARG A 148 14.39 -9.79 3.88
N LEU A 149 15.00 -10.11 5.02
CA LEU A 149 16.18 -9.41 5.53
C LEU A 149 17.37 -9.50 4.57
N ARG A 150 17.63 -10.69 4.01
CA ARG A 150 18.68 -10.90 3.00
C ARG A 150 18.41 -10.07 1.73
N SER A 151 17.17 -10.10 1.24
CA SER A 151 16.75 -9.33 0.07
C SER A 151 16.94 -7.82 0.27
N LEU A 152 16.68 -7.31 1.48
CA LEU A 152 16.91 -5.90 1.83
C LEU A 152 18.39 -5.52 1.79
N LYS A 153 19.28 -6.41 2.25
CA LYS A 153 20.73 -6.21 2.17
C LYS A 153 21.21 -6.14 0.72
N GLU A 154 20.85 -7.15 -0.08
CA GLU A 154 21.22 -7.24 -1.49
C GLU A 154 20.66 -6.08 -2.32
N ALA A 155 19.41 -5.68 -2.07
CA ALA A 155 18.80 -4.52 -2.71
C ALA A 155 19.50 -3.21 -2.27
N GLY A 156 19.83 -3.06 -0.99
CA GLY A 156 20.51 -1.89 -0.47
C GLY A 156 21.91 -1.66 -1.04
N LEU A 157 22.70 -2.73 -1.20
CA LEU A 157 24.02 -2.66 -1.83
C LEU A 157 23.94 -2.22 -3.29
N ARG A 158 23.00 -2.80 -4.04
CA ARG A 158 22.76 -2.43 -5.44
C ARG A 158 22.28 -1.00 -5.57
N ASP A 159 21.33 -0.60 -4.73
CA ASP A 159 20.82 0.77 -4.68
C ASP A 159 21.94 1.78 -4.43
N LEU A 160 22.82 1.49 -3.46
CA LEU A 160 23.95 2.34 -3.14
C LEU A 160 24.95 2.43 -4.30
N ARG A 161 25.34 1.29 -4.89
CA ARG A 161 26.21 1.27 -6.08
C ARG A 161 25.63 2.11 -7.20
N ASP A 162 24.34 1.93 -7.48
CA ASP A 162 23.66 2.64 -8.54
C ASP A 162 23.59 4.15 -8.28
N ARG A 163 23.34 4.55 -7.03
CA ARG A 163 23.39 5.96 -6.59
C ARG A 163 24.78 6.57 -6.74
N LEU A 164 25.84 5.84 -6.44
CA LEU A 164 27.22 6.33 -6.58
C LEU A 164 27.63 6.46 -8.06
N GLU A 165 27.22 5.52 -8.91
CA GLU A 165 27.60 5.51 -10.32
C GLU A 165 26.75 6.46 -11.20
N LEU A 166 25.45 6.63 -10.91
CA LEU A 166 24.57 7.58 -11.63
C LEU A 166 24.52 8.95 -10.97
N GLY A 167 24.87 9.04 -9.69
CA GLY A 167 24.88 10.27 -8.94
C GLY A 167 25.97 11.20 -9.42
N THR A 168 25.59 12.45 -9.64
CA THR A 168 26.54 13.56 -9.70
C THR A 168 26.39 14.34 -8.39
N SER A 169 27.49 14.82 -7.81
CA SER A 169 27.54 15.51 -6.51
C SER A 169 26.26 16.32 -6.19
N GLY A 170 25.47 15.89 -5.20
CA GLY A 170 24.19 16.51 -4.81
C GLY A 170 22.93 15.63 -5.03
N ASP A 171 21.76 16.25 -5.22
CA ASP A 171 20.46 15.61 -5.51
C ASP A 171 20.18 15.49 -7.02
N SER A 172 21.18 15.04 -7.78
CA SER A 172 21.11 14.96 -9.24
C SER A 172 21.53 13.60 -9.80
N LEU A 173 20.75 13.09 -10.75
CA LEU A 173 20.97 11.83 -11.46
C LEU A 173 21.41 12.09 -12.91
N ALA A 174 22.45 11.41 -13.37
CA ALA A 174 22.85 11.40 -14.77
C ALA A 174 22.21 10.22 -15.52
N LEU A 175 21.51 10.50 -16.62
CA LEU A 175 21.06 9.49 -17.58
C LEU A 175 21.74 9.80 -18.93
N GLY A 176 22.84 9.10 -19.20
CA GLY A 176 23.75 9.43 -20.29
C GLY A 176 24.37 10.81 -20.12
N ARG A 177 24.16 11.72 -21.08
CA ARG A 177 24.68 13.10 -21.02
C ARG A 177 23.79 14.07 -20.26
N GLN A 178 22.55 13.68 -19.98
CA GLN A 178 21.54 14.54 -19.38
C GLN A 178 21.55 14.41 -17.86
N ARG A 179 21.27 15.51 -17.14
CA ARG A 179 21.23 15.55 -15.68
C ARG A 179 19.84 15.96 -15.19
N PHE A 180 19.31 15.23 -14.22
CA PHE A 180 17.95 15.43 -13.71
C PHE A 180 17.97 15.65 -12.21
N THR A 181 17.09 16.54 -11.73
CA THR A 181 16.80 16.67 -10.29
C THR A 181 16.06 15.43 -9.81
N ILE A 182 16.39 14.93 -8.62
CA ILE A 182 15.74 13.77 -8.00
C ILE A 182 14.78 14.26 -6.90
N GLU A 183 13.63 13.62 -6.75
CA GLU A 183 12.75 13.81 -5.58
C GLU A 183 12.85 12.56 -4.70
N ARG A 184 13.20 12.70 -3.42
CA ARG A 184 13.37 11.54 -2.51
C ARG A 184 12.21 11.35 -1.55
N ARG A 185 11.28 12.30 -1.50
CA ARG A 185 10.11 12.23 -0.63
C ARG A 185 9.13 11.18 -1.17
N PRO A 186 8.67 10.24 -0.33
CA PRO A 186 7.65 9.30 -0.74
C PRO A 186 6.33 10.02 -1.04
N LEU A 187 5.55 9.44 -1.95
CA LEU A 187 4.19 9.85 -2.19
C LEU A 187 3.36 9.57 -0.94
N ASP A 188 2.83 10.62 -0.33
CA ASP A 188 2.04 10.54 0.87
C ASP A 188 0.87 11.53 0.85
N LEU A 189 -0.03 11.39 1.81
CA LEU A 189 -1.25 12.17 1.93
C LEU A 189 -1.12 13.18 3.07
N ALA A 190 -1.35 14.44 2.75
CA ALA A 190 -1.48 15.52 3.72
C ALA A 190 -2.93 15.99 3.78
N LEU A 191 -3.52 15.96 4.97
CA LEU A 191 -4.79 16.63 5.25
C LEU A 191 -4.49 18.06 5.68
N LEU A 192 -4.92 19.01 4.86
CA LEU A 192 -4.84 20.44 5.10
C LEU A 192 -6.20 20.97 5.54
N HIS A 193 -6.20 22.03 6.33
CA HIS A 193 -7.40 22.77 6.71
C HIS A 193 -7.23 24.24 6.30
N ASN A 194 -8.30 24.86 5.82
CA ASN A 194 -8.38 26.29 5.57
C ASN A 194 -9.79 26.81 5.92
N GLU A 195 -10.07 28.09 5.70
CA GLU A 195 -11.39 28.68 5.97
C GLU A 195 -12.55 28.01 5.20
N GLN A 196 -12.25 27.30 4.11
CA GLN A 196 -13.21 26.62 3.23
C GLN A 196 -13.44 25.15 3.61
N GLY A 197 -12.74 24.61 4.60
CA GLY A 197 -12.89 23.24 5.08
C GLY A 197 -11.62 22.40 5.00
N LEU A 198 -11.79 21.07 5.07
CA LEU A 198 -10.70 20.13 4.88
C LEU A 198 -10.37 19.95 3.39
N SER A 199 -9.08 19.86 3.08
CA SER A 199 -8.61 19.49 1.75
C SER A 199 -7.52 18.44 1.85
N LEU A 200 -7.53 17.53 0.89
CA LEU A 200 -6.53 16.50 0.72
C LEU A 200 -5.49 16.97 -0.30
N GLN A 201 -4.22 16.79 0.01
CA GLN A 201 -3.11 17.01 -0.92
C GLN A 201 -2.23 15.76 -0.97
N LEU A 202 -1.81 15.37 -2.18
CA LEU A 202 -0.74 14.38 -2.35
C LEU A 202 0.60 15.09 -2.45
N THR A 203 1.54 14.69 -1.58
CA THR A 203 2.87 15.31 -1.48
C THR A 203 3.64 15.18 -2.80
N GLY A 204 4.32 16.26 -3.20
CA GLY A 204 5.11 16.28 -4.44
C GLY A 204 4.30 16.34 -5.74
N THR A 205 2.98 16.56 -5.66
CA THR A 205 2.08 16.66 -6.82
C THR A 205 1.19 17.91 -6.75
N ASP A 206 0.48 18.19 -7.84
CA ASP A 206 -0.56 19.22 -7.90
C ASP A 206 -1.94 18.70 -7.45
N TYR A 207 -2.04 17.42 -7.05
CA TYR A 207 -3.33 16.84 -6.69
C TYR A 207 -3.81 17.41 -5.35
N ARG A 208 -4.83 18.26 -5.44
CA ARG A 208 -5.53 18.82 -4.29
C ARG A 208 -7.05 18.75 -4.50
N VAL A 209 -7.76 18.20 -3.51
CA VAL A 209 -9.22 18.04 -3.57
C VAL A 209 -9.82 18.47 -2.24
N ALA A 210 -10.91 19.24 -2.28
CA ALA A 210 -11.69 19.56 -1.10
C ALA A 210 -12.44 18.32 -0.61
N LEU A 211 -12.43 18.07 0.68
CA LEU A 211 -13.15 16.97 1.31
C LEU A 211 -14.45 17.48 1.91
N ASP A 212 -15.54 16.78 1.67
CA ASP A 212 -16.83 17.04 2.30
C ASP A 212 -16.92 16.23 3.60
N GLU A 213 -16.57 16.87 4.72
CA GLU A 213 -16.52 16.25 6.05
C GLU A 213 -17.23 17.12 7.09
N PRO A 214 -18.57 17.04 7.20
CA PRO A 214 -19.33 17.89 8.12
C PRO A 214 -18.99 17.65 9.60
N GLU A 215 -18.51 16.45 9.96
CA GLU A 215 -17.99 16.16 11.30
C GLU A 215 -16.76 17.02 11.65
N ALA A 216 -15.92 17.38 10.65
CA ALA A 216 -14.71 18.15 10.90
C ALA A 216 -15.01 19.61 11.27
N GLU A 217 -16.11 20.16 10.75
CA GLU A 217 -16.55 21.54 10.99
C GLU A 217 -16.91 21.78 12.47
N GLN A 218 -17.31 20.74 13.20
CA GLN A 218 -17.60 20.80 14.64
C GLN A 218 -16.33 21.04 15.49
N HIS A 219 -15.15 20.87 14.89
CA HIS A 219 -13.86 20.96 15.58
C HIS A 219 -13.00 22.13 15.09
N ARG A 220 -13.59 23.17 14.47
CA ARG A 220 -12.85 24.34 13.95
C ARG A 220 -11.90 24.98 14.97
N GLU A 221 -12.29 25.03 16.24
CA GLU A 221 -11.51 25.67 17.31
C GLU A 221 -10.14 25.02 17.55
N VAL A 222 -9.98 23.74 17.20
CA VAL A 222 -8.73 22.97 17.38
C VAL A 222 -7.99 22.75 16.06
N TRP A 223 -8.43 23.36 14.97
CA TRP A 223 -7.72 23.29 13.69
C TRP A 223 -6.37 24.02 13.79
N GLY A 224 -5.32 23.41 13.26
CA GLY A 224 -3.95 23.94 13.35
C GLY A 224 -3.27 23.71 14.70
N GLN A 225 -3.99 23.25 15.73
CA GLN A 225 -3.38 22.89 17.01
C GLN A 225 -2.56 21.61 16.87
N VAL A 226 -1.28 21.69 17.23
CA VAL A 226 -0.33 20.58 17.07
C VAL A 226 -0.46 19.56 18.20
N LEU A 227 -0.67 20.01 19.43
CA LEU A 227 -0.66 19.17 20.63
C LEU A 227 -1.91 19.42 21.51
N PRO A 228 -2.46 18.41 22.20
CA PRO A 228 -3.65 18.57 23.04
C PRO A 228 -3.40 19.39 24.31
N ASN A 229 -2.14 19.55 24.73
CA ASN A 229 -1.71 20.23 25.95
C ASN A 229 -1.03 21.59 25.70
N GLU A 230 -1.09 22.13 24.47
CA GLU A 230 -0.48 23.41 24.12
C GLU A 230 -1.37 24.23 23.20
N THR A 231 -1.58 25.50 23.58
CA THR A 231 -2.23 26.56 22.80
C THR A 231 -1.58 27.89 23.18
N GLU A 232 -1.81 28.98 22.45
CA GLU A 232 -1.28 30.30 22.87
C GLU A 232 -1.61 30.67 24.32
N SER A 233 -2.73 30.17 24.85
CA SER A 233 -3.18 30.39 26.22
C SER A 233 -2.78 29.30 27.21
N VAL A 234 -2.27 28.14 26.78
CA VAL A 234 -1.93 27.01 27.67
C VAL A 234 -0.52 26.51 27.34
N TYR A 235 0.41 26.73 28.26
CA TYR A 235 1.76 26.17 28.15
C TYR A 235 1.77 24.69 28.58
N ARG A 236 2.57 23.85 27.89
CA ARG A 236 2.75 22.43 28.23
C ARG A 236 3.06 22.18 29.71
N ALA A 237 4.00 22.95 30.28
CA ALA A 237 4.36 22.76 31.69
C ALA A 237 3.23 23.19 32.66
N GLU A 238 2.42 24.20 32.30
CA GLU A 238 1.23 24.56 33.08
C GLU A 238 0.21 23.41 33.06
N TYR A 239 -0.01 22.77 31.91
CA TYR A 239 -0.93 21.64 31.79
C TYR A 239 -0.45 20.39 32.55
N LEU A 240 0.85 20.11 32.51
CA LEU A 240 1.45 19.05 33.32
C LEU A 240 1.32 19.37 34.83
N ALA A 241 1.57 20.61 35.24
CA ALA A 241 1.39 21.06 36.60
C ALA A 241 -0.07 20.93 37.08
N TRP A 242 -1.03 21.25 36.21
CA TRP A 242 -2.46 21.07 36.48
C TRP A 242 -2.84 19.61 36.75
N ARG A 243 -2.30 18.65 36.00
CA ARG A 243 -2.55 17.21 36.25
C ARG A 243 -2.01 16.76 37.61
N ILE A 244 -0.80 17.19 37.95
CA ILE A 244 -0.20 16.92 39.26
C ILE A 244 -1.04 17.57 40.37
N TRP A 245 -1.48 18.82 40.16
CA TRP A 245 -2.35 19.55 41.07
C TRP A 245 -3.70 18.84 41.30
N GLN A 246 -4.32 18.31 40.24
CA GLN A 246 -5.56 17.53 40.35
C GLN A 246 -5.37 16.27 41.19
N ARG A 247 -4.29 15.52 40.95
CA ARG A 247 -3.98 14.33 41.75
C ARG A 247 -3.70 14.67 43.22
N ALA A 248 -2.94 15.74 43.47
CA ALA A 248 -2.71 16.25 44.82
C ALA A 248 -4.02 16.60 45.53
N SER A 249 -4.90 17.34 44.83
CA SER A 249 -6.23 17.75 45.33
C SER A 249 -7.18 16.58 45.55
N ALA A 250 -7.04 15.50 44.77
CA ALA A 250 -7.78 14.26 44.94
C ALA A 250 -7.24 13.36 46.08
N GLY A 251 -6.21 13.81 46.81
CA GLY A 251 -5.68 13.11 47.97
C GLY A 251 -4.56 12.10 47.68
N ASP A 252 -3.88 12.20 46.52
CA ASP A 252 -2.73 11.34 46.22
C ASP A 252 -1.63 11.48 47.28
N ALA A 253 -1.42 10.42 48.07
CA ALA A 253 -0.53 10.45 49.22
C ALA A 253 0.94 10.67 48.84
N ALA A 254 1.38 10.14 47.69
CA ALA A 254 2.77 10.26 47.25
C ALA A 254 3.10 11.70 46.83
N ILE A 255 2.22 12.32 46.04
CA ILE A 255 2.38 13.72 45.62
C ILE A 255 2.26 14.65 46.82
N ASN A 256 1.28 14.44 47.70
CA ASN A 256 1.12 15.27 48.91
C ASN A 256 2.31 15.14 49.87
N ALA A 257 2.91 13.96 50.00
CA ALA A 257 4.14 13.79 50.76
C ALA A 257 5.32 14.54 50.12
N ALA A 258 5.46 14.45 48.80
CA ALA A 258 6.50 15.15 48.04
C ALA A 258 6.37 16.68 48.12
N LEU A 259 5.14 17.23 48.12
CA LEU A 259 4.89 18.67 48.31
C LEU A 259 5.17 19.18 49.73
N ARG A 260 5.18 18.28 50.72
CA ARG A 260 5.54 18.60 52.11
C ARG A 260 7.02 18.41 52.40
N ALA A 261 7.74 17.66 51.56
CA ALA A 261 9.16 17.43 51.72
C ALA A 261 9.94 18.72 51.45
N THR A 262 11.02 18.92 52.22
CA THR A 262 11.96 20.02 52.03
C THR A 262 12.91 19.78 50.84
N GLU A 263 13.09 18.53 50.43
CA GLU A 263 13.88 18.15 49.26
C GLU A 263 12.97 18.03 48.02
N GLY A 264 13.14 18.93 47.05
CA GLY A 264 12.30 19.00 45.84
C GLY A 264 12.54 17.89 44.80
N SER A 265 13.47 16.96 45.04
CA SER A 265 13.82 15.86 44.12
C SER A 265 12.66 14.88 43.93
N ALA A 266 11.98 14.51 45.02
CA ALA A 266 10.86 13.56 44.96
C ALA A 266 9.69 14.07 44.12
N LEU A 267 9.37 15.37 44.20
CA LEU A 267 8.32 15.97 43.38
C LEU A 267 8.75 16.01 41.91
N ALA A 268 10.01 16.38 41.63
CA ALA A 268 10.53 16.41 40.26
C ALA A 268 10.47 15.03 39.58
N ASP A 269 10.80 13.96 40.32
CA ASP A 269 10.71 12.59 39.80
C ASP A 269 9.27 12.19 39.48
N LEU A 270 8.30 12.52 40.35
CA LEU A 270 6.87 12.25 40.11
C LEU A 270 6.32 13.04 38.92
N VAL A 271 6.73 14.30 38.76
CA VAL A 271 6.34 15.14 37.61
C VAL A 271 6.94 14.58 36.32
N ALA A 272 8.21 14.15 36.35
CA ALA A 272 8.87 13.53 35.21
C ALA A 272 8.23 12.17 34.83
N GLU A 273 7.81 11.37 35.81
CA GLU A 273 7.07 10.13 35.59
C GLU A 273 5.71 10.43 34.93
N GLU A 274 4.99 11.44 35.41
CA GLU A 274 3.70 11.84 34.82
C GLU A 274 3.87 12.29 33.36
N ALA A 275 4.92 13.06 33.04
CA ALA A 275 5.23 13.43 31.66
C ALA A 275 5.47 12.19 30.77
N GLN A 276 6.16 11.16 31.30
CA GLN A 276 6.45 9.92 30.56
C GLN A 276 5.22 9.06 30.29
N ARG A 277 4.17 9.17 31.12
CA ARG A 277 2.88 8.48 30.88
C ARG A 277 2.15 9.00 29.64
N HIS A 278 2.52 10.19 29.14
CA HIS A 278 1.85 10.86 28.03
C HIS A 278 2.83 11.19 26.89
N PRO A 279 3.36 10.18 26.18
CA PRO A 279 4.34 10.40 25.10
C PRO A 279 3.77 11.20 23.91
N THR A 280 2.44 11.20 23.72
CA THR A 280 1.77 11.95 22.65
C THR A 280 1.64 13.45 22.92
N GLU A 281 1.99 13.90 24.13
CA GLU A 281 1.92 15.29 24.58
C GLU A 281 3.27 16.04 24.46
N ASP A 282 4.28 15.36 23.91
CA ASP A 282 5.60 15.90 23.56
C ASP A 282 6.26 16.74 24.67
N TYR A 283 6.36 16.17 25.88
CA TYR A 283 7.08 16.81 26.98
C TYR A 283 8.60 16.68 26.81
N GLN A 284 9.30 17.81 26.73
CA GLN A 284 10.77 17.85 26.74
C GLN A 284 11.29 17.66 28.16
N ARG A 285 12.01 16.55 28.37
CA ARG A 285 12.65 16.21 29.63
C ARG A 285 13.71 17.26 30.03
N GLY A 286 13.71 17.64 31.30
CA GLY A 286 14.57 18.69 31.86
C GLY A 286 14.08 20.13 31.60
N VAL A 287 13.03 20.31 30.80
CA VAL A 287 12.41 21.61 30.51
C VAL A 287 11.00 21.65 31.09
N HIS A 288 10.05 20.91 30.51
CA HIS A 288 8.64 21.00 30.91
C HIS A 288 8.37 20.38 32.28
N ASP A 289 9.06 19.29 32.63
CA ASP A 289 9.00 18.67 33.95
C ASP A 289 9.57 19.59 35.06
N ALA A 290 10.70 20.23 34.77
CA ALA A 290 11.34 21.17 35.70
C ALA A 290 10.51 22.45 35.89
N ASP A 291 9.89 22.97 34.83
CA ASP A 291 8.99 24.11 34.88
C ASP A 291 7.70 23.76 35.62
N ALA A 292 7.09 22.61 35.31
CA ALA A 292 5.88 22.13 35.96
C ALA A 292 6.09 21.94 37.46
N THR A 293 7.25 21.40 37.88
CA THR A 293 7.61 21.25 39.30
C THR A 293 7.56 22.57 40.05
N ARG A 294 8.12 23.65 39.47
CA ARG A 294 8.09 25.00 40.06
C ARG A 294 6.67 25.54 40.15
N ILE A 295 5.88 25.33 39.09
CA ILE A 295 4.48 25.77 39.05
C ILE A 295 3.66 25.07 40.15
N VAL A 296 3.77 23.75 40.29
CA VAL A 296 3.06 23.00 41.33
C VAL A 296 3.45 23.45 42.74
N GLN A 297 4.74 23.73 42.99
CA GLN A 297 5.20 24.25 44.28
C GLN A 297 4.58 25.60 44.62
N ALA A 298 4.50 26.51 43.63
CA ALA A 298 3.84 27.80 43.80
C ALA A 298 2.33 27.64 44.06
N LEU A 299 1.66 26.74 43.32
CA LEU A 299 0.24 26.44 43.49
C LEU A 299 -0.07 25.92 44.90
N ASP A 300 0.69 24.94 45.38
CA ASP A 300 0.49 24.35 46.71
C ASP A 300 0.73 25.38 47.83
N SER A 301 1.74 26.24 47.68
CA SER A 301 2.00 27.33 48.63
C SER A 301 0.81 28.28 48.76
N ILE A 302 0.20 28.68 47.63
CA ILE A 302 -0.98 29.56 47.63
C ILE A 302 -2.20 28.81 48.18
N ALA A 303 -2.43 27.59 47.72
CA ALA A 303 -3.64 26.83 48.01
C ALA A 303 -3.83 26.50 49.50
N ARG A 304 -2.73 26.28 50.24
CA ARG A 304 -2.78 26.04 51.70
C ARG A 304 -3.40 27.19 52.48
N GLN A 305 -3.38 28.41 51.93
CA GLN A 305 -3.88 29.63 52.59
C GLN A 305 -5.08 30.25 51.86
N ALA A 306 -5.28 29.95 50.58
CA ALA A 306 -6.29 30.61 49.76
C ALA A 306 -7.73 30.26 50.14
N GLY A 307 -8.00 29.05 50.63
CA GLY A 307 -9.35 28.61 50.98
C GLY A 307 -10.33 28.81 49.80
N GLU A 308 -11.40 29.56 50.04
CA GLU A 308 -12.41 29.88 49.01
C GLU A 308 -12.02 31.03 48.07
N LEU A 309 -10.86 31.68 48.29
CA LEU A 309 -10.31 32.63 47.32
C LEU A 309 -9.78 31.94 46.05
N ARG A 310 -9.80 30.59 45.98
CA ARG A 310 -9.54 29.80 44.77
C ARG A 310 -10.52 30.07 43.62
N TRP A 311 -11.72 30.56 43.94
CA TRP A 311 -12.69 30.99 42.93
C TRP A 311 -12.41 32.43 42.51
N PRO A 312 -12.59 32.84 41.25
CA PRO A 312 -12.33 34.22 40.82
C PRO A 312 -13.23 35.23 41.53
N ALA A 313 -12.77 36.48 41.64
CA ALA A 313 -13.54 37.55 42.26
C ALA A 313 -14.93 37.74 41.61
N SER A 314 -15.04 37.60 40.28
CA SER A 314 -16.32 37.65 39.57
C SER A 314 -17.31 36.60 40.05
N ALA A 315 -16.87 35.34 40.21
CA ALA A 315 -17.70 34.24 40.70
C ALA A 315 -18.12 34.46 42.16
N ARG A 316 -17.20 34.95 43.01
CA ARG A 316 -17.50 35.27 44.41
C ARG A 316 -18.52 36.40 44.55
N VAL A 317 -18.35 37.47 43.76
CA VAL A 317 -19.25 38.62 43.75
C VAL A 317 -20.62 38.25 43.18
N LEU A 318 -20.67 37.44 42.12
CA LEU A 318 -21.92 36.94 41.57
C LEU A 318 -22.73 36.13 42.59
N ALA A 319 -22.07 35.21 43.31
CA ALA A 319 -22.70 34.42 44.37
C ALA A 319 -23.22 35.30 45.52
N GLN A 320 -22.45 36.32 45.93
CA GLN A 320 -22.84 37.28 46.96
C GLN A 320 -24.03 38.14 46.52
N ALA A 321 -23.99 38.68 45.30
CA ALA A 321 -25.06 39.51 44.75
C ALA A 321 -26.37 38.73 44.64
N TRP A 322 -26.30 37.49 44.13
CA TRP A 322 -27.47 36.62 44.04
C TRP A 322 -28.06 36.32 45.42
N PHE A 323 -27.23 35.91 46.38
CA PHE A 323 -27.69 35.59 47.73
C PHE A 323 -28.25 36.81 48.48
N ALA A 324 -27.64 37.99 48.30
CA ALA A 324 -28.11 39.24 48.89
C ALA A 324 -29.46 39.70 48.31
N GLY A 325 -29.75 39.35 47.05
CA GLY A 325 -31.02 39.66 46.38
C GLY A 325 -32.19 38.76 46.81
N LEU A 326 -31.94 37.66 47.53
CA LEU A 326 -33.00 36.76 48.01
C LEU A 326 -33.71 37.33 49.24
N ASP A 327 -35.01 37.03 49.35
CA ASP A 327 -35.78 37.27 50.56
C ASP A 327 -35.38 36.33 51.72
N ALA A 328 -35.85 36.60 52.94
CA ALA A 328 -35.47 35.80 54.10
C ALA A 328 -35.79 34.29 53.97
N PRO A 329 -36.96 33.88 53.44
CA PRO A 329 -37.24 32.48 53.11
C PRO A 329 -36.27 31.88 52.07
N GLY A 330 -35.97 32.62 50.99
CA GLY A 330 -35.04 32.19 49.94
C GLY A 330 -33.61 32.01 50.46
N GLN A 331 -33.14 32.92 51.30
CA GLN A 331 -31.83 32.80 51.97
C GLN A 331 -31.78 31.58 52.89
N ALA A 332 -32.84 31.32 53.67
CA ALA A 332 -32.90 30.15 54.56
C ALA A 332 -32.90 28.82 53.77
N SER A 333 -33.69 28.74 52.70
CA SER A 333 -33.72 27.57 51.81
C SER A 333 -32.35 27.31 51.16
N THR A 334 -31.71 28.37 50.67
CA THR A 334 -30.39 28.29 50.05
C THR A 334 -29.33 27.79 51.04
N ARG A 335 -29.33 28.30 52.28
CA ARG A 335 -28.43 27.81 53.33
C ARG A 335 -28.65 26.32 53.63
N GLY A 336 -29.90 25.86 53.69
CA GLY A 336 -30.23 24.46 53.90
C GLY A 336 -29.69 23.55 52.80
N LEU A 337 -29.86 23.95 51.53
CA LEU A 337 -29.30 23.23 50.38
C LEU A 337 -27.77 23.26 50.36
N ALA A 338 -27.16 24.42 50.64
CA ALA A 338 -25.72 24.57 50.73
C ALA A 338 -25.10 23.70 51.83
N ALA A 339 -25.75 23.56 52.99
CA ALA A 339 -25.30 22.67 54.05
C ALA A 339 -25.30 21.19 53.62
N GLY A 340 -26.34 20.78 52.86
CA GLY A 340 -26.39 19.44 52.26
C GLY A 340 -25.23 19.20 51.28
N LEU A 341 -24.96 20.14 50.38
CA LEU A 341 -23.85 20.07 49.42
C LEU A 341 -22.49 20.12 50.13
N GLY A 342 -22.34 20.99 51.12
CA GLY A 342 -21.13 21.18 51.92
C GLY A 342 -20.68 19.91 52.65
N TRP A 343 -21.62 19.05 53.07
CA TRP A 343 -21.31 17.76 53.70
C TRP A 343 -20.56 16.81 52.76
N PHE A 344 -20.91 16.78 51.47
CA PHE A 344 -20.25 15.99 50.44
C PHE A 344 -18.92 16.63 50.01
N LEU A 345 -18.90 17.96 49.85
CA LEU A 345 -17.68 18.69 49.53
C LEU A 345 -16.59 18.48 50.59
N ALA A 346 -16.95 18.44 51.87
CA ALA A 346 -16.03 18.14 52.97
C ALA A 346 -15.42 16.73 52.92
N ARG A 347 -16.01 15.81 52.13
CA ARG A 347 -15.51 14.44 51.89
C ARG A 347 -14.78 14.29 50.55
N GLY A 348 -14.63 15.39 49.80
CA GLY A 348 -14.07 15.36 48.46
C GLY A 348 -15.03 14.74 47.43
N GLU A 349 -16.32 14.60 47.76
CA GLU A 349 -17.33 14.06 46.86
C GLU A 349 -17.97 15.21 46.07
N GLY A 350 -17.89 15.14 44.74
CA GLY A 350 -18.50 16.12 43.84
C GLY A 350 -20.00 15.89 43.71
N MET A 351 -20.80 16.85 44.14
CA MET A 351 -22.26 16.83 43.96
C MET A 351 -22.69 17.84 42.90
N PRO A 352 -23.70 17.51 42.07
CA PRO A 352 -24.26 18.47 41.13
C PRO A 352 -24.88 19.64 41.90
N VAL A 353 -24.57 20.86 41.47
CA VAL A 353 -25.23 22.06 42.00
C VAL A 353 -26.68 22.12 41.49
N PRO A 354 -27.62 22.72 42.24
CA PRO A 354 -29.01 22.83 41.82
C PRO A 354 -29.15 23.54 40.46
N PRO A 355 -29.90 22.99 39.48
CA PRO A 355 -30.12 23.64 38.19
C PRO A 355 -30.77 25.02 38.30
N SER A 356 -31.59 25.22 39.34
CA SER A 356 -32.20 26.52 39.65
C SER A 356 -31.16 27.58 40.02
N TRP A 357 -30.05 27.19 40.69
CA TRP A 357 -28.95 28.11 40.99
C TRP A 357 -28.19 28.46 39.72
N GLN A 358 -27.88 27.49 38.86
CA GLN A 358 -27.20 27.74 37.60
C GLN A 358 -27.97 28.71 36.70
N GLY A 359 -29.28 28.48 36.51
CA GLY A 359 -30.12 29.37 35.72
C GLY A 359 -30.20 30.79 36.28
N ALA A 360 -30.36 30.93 37.60
CA ALA A 360 -30.47 32.24 38.25
C ALA A 360 -29.14 33.00 38.28
N LEU A 361 -28.02 32.32 38.53
CA LEU A 361 -26.68 32.90 38.47
C LEU A 361 -26.33 33.32 37.05
N SER A 362 -26.72 32.55 36.03
CA SER A 362 -26.50 32.91 34.62
C SER A 362 -27.27 34.17 34.22
N ALA A 363 -28.54 34.27 34.60
CA ALA A 363 -29.35 35.47 34.37
C ALA A 363 -28.75 36.71 35.06
N LEU A 364 -28.34 36.56 36.32
CA LEU A 364 -27.74 37.67 37.08
C LEU A 364 -26.35 38.05 36.55
N ALA A 365 -25.55 37.09 36.07
CA ALA A 365 -24.25 37.38 35.47
C ALA A 365 -24.40 38.32 34.25
N ALA A 366 -25.41 38.06 33.41
CA ALA A 366 -25.73 38.92 32.26
C ALA A 366 -26.16 40.33 32.69
N GLU A 367 -26.97 40.45 33.75
CA GLU A 367 -27.40 41.74 34.31
C GLU A 367 -26.22 42.56 34.87
N LEU A 368 -25.30 41.90 35.59
CA LEU A 368 -24.15 42.53 36.24
C LEU A 368 -22.96 42.76 35.29
N GLY A 369 -23.03 42.29 34.04
CA GLY A 369 -21.91 42.35 33.10
C GLY A 369 -20.71 41.48 33.52
N LEU A 370 -20.95 40.39 34.26
CA LEU A 370 -19.94 39.45 34.73
C LEU A 370 -19.84 38.24 33.77
N PRO A 371 -18.72 37.48 33.78
CA PRO A 371 -18.57 36.27 32.97
C PRO A 371 -19.71 35.27 33.22
N GLY A 372 -20.41 34.91 32.13
CA GLY A 372 -21.58 34.02 32.14
C GLY A 372 -21.34 32.64 31.49
N ASP A 373 -20.09 32.26 31.24
CA ASP A 373 -19.74 30.94 30.70
C ASP A 373 -19.95 29.85 31.77
N ALA A 374 -20.12 28.60 31.31
CA ALA A 374 -20.46 27.48 32.19
C ALA A 374 -19.46 27.30 33.36
N SER A 375 -18.17 27.57 33.12
CA SER A 375 -17.14 27.44 34.16
C SER A 375 -17.24 28.51 35.25
N SER A 376 -17.54 29.76 34.89
CA SER A 376 -17.74 30.85 35.84
C SER A 376 -19.03 30.68 36.66
N ILE A 377 -20.11 30.23 36.02
CA ILE A 377 -21.38 29.96 36.70
C ILE A 377 -21.24 28.80 37.68
N GLU A 378 -20.59 27.71 37.27
CA GLU A 378 -20.31 26.59 38.15
C GLU A 378 -19.40 26.98 39.32
N SER A 379 -18.40 27.84 39.06
CA SER A 379 -17.53 28.38 40.11
C SER A 379 -18.31 29.22 41.13
N ALA A 380 -19.25 30.06 40.68
CA ALA A 380 -20.10 30.85 41.57
C ALA A 380 -21.03 29.95 42.40
N ALA A 381 -21.65 28.94 41.78
CA ALA A 381 -22.53 27.99 42.46
C ALA A 381 -21.78 27.14 43.50
N ARG A 382 -20.56 26.70 43.18
CA ARG A 382 -19.71 25.96 44.13
C ARG A 382 -19.20 26.83 45.26
N HIS A 383 -18.83 28.08 44.96
CA HIS A 383 -18.46 29.05 46.00
C HIS A 383 -19.62 29.33 46.95
N LEU A 384 -20.84 29.45 46.43
CA LEU A 384 -22.06 29.60 47.22
C LEU A 384 -22.28 28.40 48.15
N ALA A 385 -22.16 27.17 47.63
CA ALA A 385 -22.27 25.96 48.43
C ALA A 385 -21.21 25.90 49.55
N ALA A 386 -19.96 26.22 49.22
CA ALA A 386 -18.86 26.20 50.18
C ALA A 386 -18.99 27.28 51.26
N SER A 387 -19.36 28.51 50.88
CA SER A 387 -19.48 29.65 51.81
C SER A 387 -20.69 29.52 52.75
N LEU A 388 -21.79 28.92 52.28
CA LEU A 388 -23.03 28.81 53.03
C LEU A 388 -23.22 27.47 53.75
N GLY A 389 -22.43 26.45 53.41
CA GLY A 389 -22.57 25.10 53.97
C GLY A 389 -21.93 24.88 55.33
N GLY A 390 -21.12 25.83 55.82
CA GLY A 390 -20.47 25.76 57.13
C GLY A 390 -21.41 25.96 58.32
N THR A 391 -20.94 25.60 59.52
CA THR A 391 -21.67 25.83 60.78
C THR A 391 -21.88 27.32 61.09
N LEU A 392 -20.97 28.17 60.62
CA LEU A 392 -21.06 29.62 60.62
C LEU A 392 -20.91 30.13 59.16
N PRO A 393 -22.02 30.29 58.42
CA PRO A 393 -21.99 30.73 57.02
C PRO A 393 -21.31 32.09 56.85
N SER A 394 -20.25 32.16 56.05
CA SER A 394 -19.59 33.42 55.71
C SER A 394 -18.89 33.33 54.35
N PHE A 395 -18.81 34.46 53.65
CA PHE A 395 -18.12 34.55 52.37
C PHE A 395 -16.65 34.93 52.58
N ALA A 396 -15.73 34.23 51.91
CA ALA A 396 -14.34 34.62 51.90
C ALA A 396 -14.15 35.98 51.19
N ALA A 397 -13.40 36.88 51.82
CA ALA A 397 -13.03 38.17 51.27
C ALA A 397 -11.52 38.39 51.38
N SER A 398 -10.89 38.86 50.30
CA SER A 398 -9.46 39.18 50.35
C SER A 398 -9.20 40.36 51.30
N GLY A 399 -8.11 40.28 52.08
CA GLY A 399 -7.69 41.37 52.97
C GLY A 399 -7.55 42.70 52.23
N ARG A 400 -7.00 42.68 51.01
CA ARG A 400 -6.84 43.88 50.16
C ARG A 400 -8.19 44.51 49.79
N ALA A 401 -9.20 43.71 49.45
CA ALA A 401 -10.53 44.23 49.11
C ALA A 401 -11.24 44.82 50.34
N LEU A 402 -11.09 44.19 51.51
CA LEU A 402 -11.61 44.71 52.77
C LEU A 402 -10.95 46.04 53.15
N ASP A 403 -9.62 46.12 53.07
CA ASP A 403 -8.87 47.34 53.35
C ASP A 403 -9.26 48.48 52.39
N LEU A 404 -9.42 48.18 51.10
CA LEU A 404 -9.87 49.15 50.10
C LEU A 404 -11.31 49.62 50.37
N ALA A 405 -12.23 48.71 50.68
CA ALA A 405 -13.61 49.08 51.01
C ALA A 405 -13.67 49.94 52.30
N GLU A 406 -12.84 49.64 53.29
CA GLU A 406 -12.71 50.45 54.51
C GLU A 406 -12.13 51.83 54.20
N GLN A 407 -11.10 51.92 53.36
CA GLN A 407 -10.52 53.19 52.93
C GLN A 407 -11.55 54.05 52.19
N VAL A 408 -12.28 53.49 51.23
CA VAL A 408 -13.37 54.19 50.51
C VAL A 408 -14.44 54.69 51.48
N SER A 409 -14.81 53.88 52.47
CA SER A 409 -15.82 54.25 53.48
C SER A 409 -15.35 55.40 54.39
N ARG A 410 -14.03 55.57 54.59
CA ARG A 410 -13.45 56.67 55.37
C ARG A 410 -13.27 57.95 54.54
N GLU A 411 -12.93 57.82 53.25
CA GLU A 411 -12.66 58.96 52.36
C GLU A 411 -13.92 59.60 51.77
N LEU A 412 -14.98 58.82 51.56
CA LEU A 412 -16.24 59.33 51.04
C LEU A 412 -17.15 59.85 52.17
N PRO A 413 -17.88 60.97 51.94
CA PRO A 413 -18.85 61.45 52.91
C PRO A 413 -20.03 60.48 53.03
N VAL A 414 -20.66 60.44 54.22
CA VAL A 414 -21.84 59.60 54.50
C VAL A 414 -22.96 59.82 53.47
N THR A 415 -23.11 61.04 52.95
CA THR A 415 -24.07 61.38 51.89
C THR A 415 -23.77 60.71 50.55
N ALA A 416 -22.49 60.51 50.20
CA ALA A 416 -22.09 59.78 49.00
C ALA A 416 -22.33 58.28 49.20
N LEU A 417 -21.94 57.72 50.35
CA LEU A 417 -22.18 56.30 50.67
C LEU A 417 -23.68 55.96 50.72
N ALA A 418 -24.53 56.90 51.14
CA ALA A 418 -25.98 56.74 51.12
C ALA A 418 -26.55 56.51 49.70
N ALA A 419 -25.83 56.92 48.64
CA ALA A 419 -26.25 56.65 47.26
C ALA A 419 -26.27 55.16 46.92
N LEU A 420 -25.47 54.32 47.60
CA LEU A 420 -25.53 52.85 47.42
C LEU A 420 -26.82 52.24 47.98
N ASN A 421 -27.52 52.95 48.87
CA ASN A 421 -28.82 52.55 49.40
C ASN A 421 -30.00 53.04 48.55
N ALA A 422 -29.75 53.77 47.45
CA ALA A 422 -30.81 54.20 46.54
C ALA A 422 -31.49 52.99 45.87
N PRO A 423 -32.79 53.09 45.48
CA PRO A 423 -33.51 52.03 44.78
C PRO A 423 -33.13 52.02 43.29
N VAL A 424 -31.86 51.72 43.00
CA VAL A 424 -31.32 51.52 41.65
C VAL A 424 -30.93 50.06 41.44
N GLU A 425 -30.79 49.64 40.19
CA GLU A 425 -30.43 48.28 39.81
C GLU A 425 -29.08 47.85 40.40
N THR A 426 -28.93 46.57 40.73
CA THR A 426 -27.74 46.06 41.43
C THR A 426 -26.46 46.26 40.63
N GLY A 427 -26.54 46.11 39.30
CA GLY A 427 -25.42 46.36 38.38
C GLY A 427 -24.93 47.80 38.44
N GLU A 428 -25.83 48.79 38.48
CA GLU A 428 -25.48 50.20 38.56
C GLU A 428 -24.78 50.53 39.89
N LYS A 429 -25.25 49.95 41.01
CA LYS A 429 -24.60 50.10 42.32
C LYS A 429 -23.18 49.56 42.31
N LEU A 430 -23.01 48.37 41.76
CA LEU A 430 -21.73 47.68 41.70
C LEU A 430 -20.73 48.45 40.83
N ALA A 431 -21.17 48.95 39.66
CA ALA A 431 -20.36 49.77 38.78
C ALA A 431 -19.95 51.10 39.43
N LEU A 432 -20.88 51.77 40.12
CA LEU A 432 -20.60 53.01 40.84
C LEU A 432 -19.60 52.80 41.99
N ALA A 433 -19.81 51.77 42.82
CA ALA A 433 -18.87 51.42 43.88
C ALA A 433 -17.49 51.02 43.33
N GLY A 434 -17.44 50.30 42.22
CA GLY A 434 -16.20 49.97 41.51
C GLY A 434 -15.45 51.22 41.04
N ALA A 435 -16.16 52.19 40.45
CA ALA A 435 -15.56 53.47 40.04
C ALA A 435 -15.02 54.27 41.22
N TRP A 436 -15.67 54.22 42.38
CA TRP A 436 -15.16 54.84 43.60
C TRP A 436 -13.90 54.15 44.13
N CYS A 437 -13.91 52.82 44.22
CA CYS A 437 -12.75 52.02 44.60
C CYS A 437 -11.53 52.29 43.69
N ALA A 438 -11.74 52.29 42.37
CA ALA A 438 -10.69 52.58 41.39
C ALA A 438 -10.19 54.04 41.48
N ARG A 439 -11.04 54.98 41.89
CA ARG A 439 -10.62 56.38 42.09
C ARG A 439 -9.80 56.56 43.37
N VAL A 440 -10.20 55.92 44.46
CA VAL A 440 -9.52 55.98 45.76
C VAL A 440 -8.16 55.30 45.70
N GLN A 441 -8.07 54.17 44.99
CA GLN A 441 -6.81 53.47 44.76
C GLN A 441 -6.65 53.13 43.26
N PRO A 442 -6.08 54.04 42.45
CA PRO A 442 -5.89 53.84 41.01
C PRO A 442 -5.06 52.61 40.65
N ASP A 443 -4.09 52.23 41.49
CA ASP A 443 -3.20 51.08 41.28
C ASP A 443 -3.74 49.76 41.85
N ALA A 444 -5.00 49.73 42.30
CA ALA A 444 -5.61 48.51 42.83
C ALA A 444 -5.87 47.47 41.72
N HIS A 445 -5.61 46.19 42.01
CA HIS A 445 -5.90 45.12 41.08
C HIS A 445 -7.42 45.04 40.78
N PRO A 446 -7.84 44.84 39.51
CA PRO A 446 -9.27 44.83 39.15
C PRO A 446 -10.12 43.85 39.97
N ALA A 447 -9.57 42.68 40.31
CA ALA A 447 -10.25 41.71 41.18
C ALA A 447 -10.51 42.25 42.60
N SER A 448 -9.56 43.01 43.16
CA SER A 448 -9.71 43.64 44.47
C SER A 448 -10.72 44.80 44.42
N VAL A 449 -10.74 45.56 43.32
CA VAL A 449 -11.73 46.63 43.09
C VAL A 449 -13.14 46.06 43.01
N LEU A 450 -13.33 44.99 42.25
CA LEU A 450 -14.63 44.33 42.10
C LEU A 450 -15.14 43.76 43.44
N GLU A 451 -14.26 43.12 44.20
CA GLU A 451 -14.62 42.57 45.51
C GLU A 451 -14.89 43.67 46.55
N ALA A 452 -14.10 44.75 46.55
CA ALA A 452 -14.34 45.92 47.40
C ALA A 452 -15.69 46.59 47.09
N ALA A 453 -16.03 46.71 45.80
CA ALA A 453 -17.33 47.21 45.37
C ALA A 453 -18.49 46.34 45.92
N ALA A 454 -18.36 45.02 45.86
CA ALA A 454 -19.35 44.11 46.43
C ALA A 454 -19.46 44.21 47.96
N ILE A 455 -18.35 44.45 48.66
CA ILE A 455 -18.35 44.69 50.11
C ILE A 455 -19.17 45.95 50.46
N LEU A 456 -18.97 47.03 49.69
CA LEU A 456 -19.72 48.29 49.86
C LEU A 456 -21.21 48.15 49.53
N CYS A 457 -21.55 47.39 48.48
CA CYS A 457 -22.93 47.20 48.05
C CYS A 457 -23.73 46.21 48.92
N PHE A 458 -23.06 45.23 49.52
CA PHE A 458 -23.72 44.18 50.32
C PHE A 458 -23.14 44.11 51.75
N PRO A 459 -23.26 45.18 52.57
CA PRO A 459 -22.64 45.24 53.90
C PRO A 459 -23.24 44.25 54.90
N GLY A 460 -24.47 43.76 54.67
CA GLY A 460 -25.15 42.81 55.54
C GLY A 460 -24.68 41.35 55.43
N LEU A 461 -23.81 41.02 54.46
CA LEU A 461 -23.26 39.68 54.31
C LEU A 461 -22.06 39.46 55.25
N ALA A 462 -22.10 38.37 56.03
CA ALA A 462 -20.98 37.95 56.85
C ALA A 462 -19.79 37.55 55.97
N ARG A 463 -18.59 38.04 56.30
CA ARG A 463 -17.36 37.79 55.55
C ARG A 463 -16.21 37.38 56.45
N GLU A 464 -15.41 36.44 55.98
CA GLU A 464 -14.16 36.02 56.59
C GLU A 464 -12.99 36.67 55.86
N ARG A 465 -12.10 37.34 56.62
CA ARG A 465 -10.89 37.96 56.06
C ARG A 465 -9.82 36.92 55.81
N ILE A 466 -9.40 36.79 54.56
CA ILE A 466 -8.28 35.92 54.16
C ILE A 466 -7.14 36.79 53.62
N ASN A 467 -5.98 36.72 54.27
CA ASN A 467 -4.77 37.46 53.90
C ASN A 467 -3.82 36.51 53.15
N VAL A 468 -3.95 36.44 51.83
CA VAL A 468 -3.10 35.63 50.95
C VAL A 468 -2.80 36.41 49.66
N GLU A 469 -1.63 36.18 49.09
CA GLU A 469 -1.28 36.71 47.77
C GLU A 469 -1.62 35.66 46.70
N LEU A 470 -2.64 35.95 45.87
CA LEU A 470 -3.14 35.05 44.81
C LEU A 470 -2.37 35.17 43.49
N HIS A 471 -1.56 36.23 43.36
CA HIS A 471 -0.76 36.51 42.18
C HIS A 471 0.70 36.32 42.55
N THR A 472 1.41 35.45 41.84
CA THR A 472 2.84 35.23 42.11
C THR A 472 3.63 35.16 40.83
N ARG A 473 4.87 35.63 40.91
CA ARG A 473 5.82 35.59 39.82
C ARG A 473 6.67 34.34 39.95
N ILE A 474 6.57 33.43 38.98
CA ILE A 474 7.40 32.23 38.92
C ILE A 474 8.58 32.51 37.99
N GLU A 475 9.78 32.49 38.55
CA GLU A 475 11.02 32.78 37.81
C GLU A 475 11.83 31.50 37.53
N GLY A 476 12.74 31.59 36.55
CA GLY A 476 13.68 30.51 36.21
C GLY A 476 13.06 29.39 35.37
N LEU A 477 11.99 29.69 34.64
CA LEU A 477 11.38 28.77 33.67
C LEU A 477 12.25 28.65 32.42
N ARG A 478 12.31 27.44 31.86
CA ARG A 478 13.21 27.06 30.76
C ARG A 478 12.53 26.99 29.41
N GLY A 479 11.24 26.70 29.35
CA GLY A 479 10.56 26.56 28.06
C GLY A 479 10.12 27.89 27.46
N GLU A 480 9.84 27.85 26.16
CA GLU A 480 9.41 28.98 25.37
C GLU A 480 7.91 28.88 25.10
N HIS A 481 7.16 29.91 25.48
CA HIS A 481 5.72 29.96 25.28
C HIS A 481 5.22 31.41 25.35
N ALA A 482 4.07 31.73 24.74
CA ALA A 482 3.50 33.09 24.75
C ALA A 482 3.23 33.64 26.17
N ARG A 483 2.96 32.74 27.14
CA ARG A 483 2.78 33.07 28.56
C ARG A 483 4.08 33.19 29.37
N VAL A 484 5.20 32.69 28.85
CA VAL A 484 6.51 32.74 29.52
C VAL A 484 7.34 33.85 28.89
N LYS A 485 7.51 34.96 29.62
CA LYS A 485 8.28 36.12 29.14
C LYS A 485 9.62 36.16 29.85
N GLN A 486 10.72 35.99 29.13
CA GLN A 486 12.08 36.01 29.69
C GLN A 486 12.27 35.01 30.87
N GLY A 487 11.72 33.80 30.74
CA GLY A 487 11.79 32.77 31.78
C GLY A 487 10.92 33.03 33.01
N VAL A 488 9.92 33.91 32.87
CA VAL A 488 8.99 34.28 33.94
C VAL A 488 7.55 33.99 33.52
N LEU A 489 6.78 33.39 34.42
CA LEU A 489 5.33 33.22 34.32
C LEU A 489 4.64 34.02 35.43
N GLU A 490 3.71 34.89 35.06
CA GLU A 490 2.77 35.51 36.00
C GLU A 490 1.62 34.54 36.27
N LEU A 491 1.55 34.03 37.50
CA LEU A 491 0.53 33.10 37.94
C LEU A 491 -0.57 33.85 38.70
N ASP A 492 -1.79 33.85 38.16
CA ASP A 492 -3.02 34.15 38.90
C ASP A 492 -3.67 32.81 39.26
N PHE A 493 -3.78 32.51 40.55
CA PHE A 493 -4.21 31.20 41.03
C PHE A 493 -5.63 30.82 40.57
N PRO A 494 -6.69 31.63 40.81
CA PRO A 494 -8.01 31.37 40.23
C PRO A 494 -8.04 31.25 38.70
N GLU A 495 -7.33 32.14 37.98
CA GLU A 495 -7.26 32.08 36.51
C GLU A 495 -6.67 30.77 36.01
N PHE A 496 -5.58 30.32 36.64
CA PHE A 496 -4.91 29.07 36.31
C PHE A 496 -5.85 27.88 36.43
N LEU A 497 -6.58 27.78 37.56
CA LEU A 497 -7.49 26.65 37.81
C LEU A 497 -8.64 26.60 36.79
N ILE A 498 -9.27 27.75 36.49
CA ILE A 498 -10.42 27.78 35.57
C ILE A 498 -9.99 27.54 34.14
N ARG A 499 -8.96 28.25 33.67
CA ARG A 499 -8.47 28.13 32.30
C ARG A 499 -8.09 26.68 31.98
N LEU A 500 -7.36 26.02 32.87
CA LEU A 500 -6.92 24.64 32.61
C LEU A 500 -8.03 23.61 32.81
N ALA A 501 -8.98 23.85 33.72
CA ALA A 501 -10.20 23.06 33.79
C ALA A 501 -11.02 23.15 32.49
N GLN A 502 -11.21 24.36 31.95
CA GLN A 502 -11.91 24.58 30.68
C GLN A 502 -11.18 23.89 29.52
N HIS A 503 -9.86 24.07 29.43
CA HIS A 503 -9.03 23.41 28.41
C HIS A 503 -9.17 21.88 28.45
N GLN A 504 -9.10 21.28 29.65
CA GLN A 504 -9.24 19.84 29.82
C GLN A 504 -10.65 19.32 29.50
N GLN A 505 -11.70 20.12 29.74
CA GLN A 505 -13.09 19.70 29.52
C GLN A 505 -13.57 19.91 28.08
N THR A 506 -13.00 20.87 27.35
CA THR A 506 -13.51 21.28 26.04
C THR A 506 -12.47 21.08 24.93
N VAL A 507 -11.32 21.74 25.04
CA VAL A 507 -10.29 21.78 24.00
C VAL A 507 -9.59 20.44 23.83
N ALA A 508 -9.09 19.82 24.91
CA ALA A 508 -8.36 18.56 24.83
C ALA A 508 -9.22 17.38 24.30
N PRO A 509 -10.50 17.23 24.71
CA PRO A 509 -11.41 16.25 24.10
C PRO A 509 -11.72 16.56 22.63
N ALA A 510 -11.99 17.83 22.29
CA ALA A 510 -12.26 18.23 20.91
C ALA A 510 -11.05 17.95 19.99
N TRP A 511 -9.83 18.24 20.46
CA TRP A 511 -8.59 17.91 19.75
C TRP A 511 -8.44 16.42 19.55
N SER A 512 -8.69 15.62 20.59
CA SER A 512 -8.59 14.15 20.53
C SER A 512 -9.60 13.55 19.54
N ALA A 513 -10.84 14.05 19.56
CA ALA A 513 -11.89 13.65 18.62
C ALA A 513 -11.50 14.02 17.17
N PHE A 514 -10.98 15.23 16.97
CA PHE A 514 -10.51 15.68 15.66
C PHE A 514 -9.30 14.91 15.15
N ALA A 515 -8.33 14.59 16.02
CA ALA A 515 -7.17 13.76 15.67
C ALA A 515 -7.61 12.35 15.21
N ALA A 516 -8.58 11.75 15.93
CA ALA A 516 -9.17 10.48 15.53
C ALA A 516 -9.92 10.57 14.18
N LEU A 517 -10.67 11.66 13.95
CA LEU A 517 -11.32 11.93 12.67
C LEU A 517 -10.30 12.04 11.52
N ARG A 518 -9.25 12.84 11.69
CA ARG A 518 -8.17 13.00 10.70
C ARG A 518 -7.52 11.66 10.35
N HIS A 519 -7.25 10.83 11.36
CA HIS A 519 -6.68 9.50 11.13
C HIS A 519 -7.64 8.63 10.30
N ARG A 520 -8.93 8.57 10.66
CA ARG A 520 -9.95 7.80 9.90
C ARG A 520 -10.07 8.28 8.45
N VAL A 521 -10.14 9.60 8.23
CA VAL A 521 -10.23 10.20 6.89
C VAL A 521 -8.97 9.90 6.07
N SER A 522 -7.79 10.09 6.65
CA SER A 522 -6.51 9.81 5.97
C SER A 522 -6.42 8.34 5.53
N GLU A 523 -6.80 7.40 6.40
CA GLU A 523 -6.80 5.97 6.06
C GLU A 523 -7.83 5.60 4.99
N ARG A 524 -9.03 6.19 5.04
CA ARG A 524 -10.07 6.00 4.01
C ARG A 524 -9.56 6.47 2.65
N GLU A 525 -8.99 7.67 2.58
CA GLU A 525 -8.52 8.25 1.34
C GLU A 525 -7.24 7.56 0.82
N ARG A 526 -6.33 7.13 1.70
CA ARG A 526 -5.15 6.32 1.31
C ARG A 526 -5.59 5.01 0.64
N LYS A 527 -6.64 4.35 1.16
CA LYS A 527 -7.22 3.15 0.57
C LYS A 527 -7.93 3.44 -0.75
N ARG A 528 -8.73 4.51 -0.84
CA ARG A 528 -9.45 4.92 -2.06
C ARG A 528 -8.49 5.20 -3.22
N LEU A 529 -7.41 5.95 -2.96
CA LEU A 529 -6.43 6.34 -3.98
C LEU A 529 -5.43 5.23 -4.30
N GLY A 530 -5.24 4.26 -3.39
CA GLY A 530 -4.35 3.12 -3.61
C GLY A 530 -2.89 3.53 -3.82
N LEU A 531 -2.37 4.47 -3.01
CA LEU A 531 -1.06 5.13 -3.23
C LEU A 531 0.11 4.17 -3.45
N HIS A 532 0.10 3.01 -2.78
CA HIS A 532 1.11 1.96 -2.92
C HIS A 532 1.27 1.43 -4.36
N ARG A 533 0.26 1.59 -5.22
CA ARG A 533 0.27 1.17 -6.63
C ARG A 533 1.14 2.07 -7.51
N PHE A 534 1.50 3.25 -7.03
CA PHE A 534 2.29 4.23 -7.77
C PHE A 534 3.76 4.31 -7.33
N GLU A 535 4.14 3.53 -6.31
CA GLU A 535 5.53 3.36 -5.91
C GLU A 535 6.25 2.50 -6.95
N ALA A 536 7.26 3.06 -7.60
CA ALA A 536 8.14 2.29 -8.46
C ALA A 536 8.93 1.30 -7.60
N LYS A 537 8.79 -0.01 -7.84
CA LYS A 537 9.51 -1.05 -7.12
C LYS A 537 10.18 -1.99 -8.12
N PRO A 538 11.38 -1.62 -8.59
CA PRO A 538 12.12 -2.45 -9.54
C PRO A 538 12.25 -3.86 -8.98
N LEU A 539 12.12 -4.86 -9.85
CA LEU A 539 12.21 -6.26 -9.45
C LEU A 539 13.54 -6.52 -8.72
N ALA A 540 13.48 -7.29 -7.62
CA ALA A 540 14.65 -7.63 -6.84
C ALA A 540 15.74 -8.38 -7.64
N GLY A 541 15.43 -8.94 -8.82
CA GLY A 541 16.42 -9.54 -9.73
C GLY A 541 16.97 -8.60 -10.81
N PHE A 542 16.53 -7.33 -10.88
CA PHE A 542 17.04 -6.38 -11.87
C PHE A 542 18.50 -6.02 -11.56
N VAL A 543 19.35 -6.11 -12.58
CA VAL A 543 20.76 -5.73 -12.51
C VAL A 543 21.02 -4.72 -13.62
N ARG A 544 21.46 -3.51 -13.27
CA ARG A 544 21.92 -2.54 -14.25
C ARG A 544 23.19 -3.07 -14.91
N ASN A 545 23.15 -3.24 -16.22
CA ASN A 545 24.23 -3.80 -17.05
C ASN A 545 24.79 -2.74 -18.02
N ARG A 546 25.88 -3.09 -18.73
CA ARG A 546 26.51 -2.17 -19.69
C ARG A 546 25.59 -1.74 -20.82
N LEU A 547 24.72 -2.63 -21.30
CA LEU A 547 23.75 -2.31 -22.33
C LEU A 547 22.84 -1.16 -21.89
N ILE A 548 22.38 -1.21 -20.64
CA ILE A 548 21.58 -0.13 -20.06
C ILE A 548 22.38 1.17 -20.04
N ASP A 549 23.61 1.16 -19.52
CA ASP A 549 24.40 2.39 -19.34
C ASP A 549 24.86 3.04 -20.65
N GLU A 550 25.33 2.23 -21.60
CA GLU A 550 25.96 2.73 -22.84
C GLU A 550 24.95 2.96 -23.96
N VAL A 551 23.77 2.34 -23.87
CA VAL A 551 22.75 2.37 -24.93
C VAL A 551 21.44 2.96 -24.43
N TYR A 552 20.80 2.34 -23.44
CA TYR A 552 19.42 2.71 -23.09
C TYR A 552 19.33 4.02 -22.30
N LEU A 553 20.16 4.24 -21.27
CA LEU A 553 20.12 5.46 -20.46
C LEU A 553 20.39 6.73 -21.29
N PRO A 554 21.34 6.76 -22.25
CA PRO A 554 21.51 7.93 -23.12
C PRO A 554 20.29 8.23 -24.00
N LEU A 555 19.65 7.20 -24.57
CA LEU A 555 18.48 7.39 -25.44
C LEU A 555 17.26 7.85 -24.66
N ILE A 556 16.97 7.17 -23.54
CA ILE A 556 15.87 7.52 -22.65
C ILE A 556 16.12 8.89 -22.01
N GLY A 557 17.35 9.16 -21.56
CA GLY A 557 17.75 10.45 -21.00
C GLY A 557 17.52 11.61 -21.98
N ASN A 558 17.87 11.46 -23.25
CA ASN A 558 17.62 12.50 -24.26
C ASN A 558 16.13 12.77 -24.48
N ASN A 559 15.28 11.74 -24.45
CA ASN A 559 13.83 11.94 -24.58
C ASN A 559 13.24 12.56 -23.30
N LEU A 560 13.58 12.03 -22.11
CA LEU A 560 13.13 12.58 -20.84
C LEU A 560 13.56 14.03 -20.67
N ALA A 561 14.74 14.41 -21.14
CA ALA A 561 15.18 15.81 -21.16
C ALA A 561 14.18 16.74 -21.87
N LYS A 562 13.60 16.31 -22.99
CA LYS A 562 12.56 17.06 -23.72
C LYS A 562 11.23 17.10 -22.95
N GLN A 563 10.87 16.02 -22.25
CA GLN A 563 9.57 15.91 -21.57
C GLN A 563 9.52 16.58 -20.19
N ILE A 564 10.57 16.40 -19.38
CA ILE A 564 10.60 16.82 -17.96
C ILE A 564 11.66 17.89 -17.66
N GLY A 565 12.52 18.22 -18.62
CA GLY A 565 13.61 19.18 -18.46
C GLY A 565 14.86 18.57 -17.81
N THR A 566 15.98 19.31 -17.88
CA THR A 566 17.27 18.94 -17.27
C THR A 566 17.82 20.06 -16.40
N ILE A 567 18.76 19.74 -15.52
CA ILE A 567 19.39 20.72 -14.63
C ILE A 567 20.17 21.73 -15.47
N GLY A 568 19.82 23.01 -15.34
CA GLY A 568 20.45 24.12 -16.06
C GLY A 568 19.82 24.45 -17.42
N ASP A 569 18.85 23.65 -17.89
CA ASP A 569 18.10 23.93 -19.11
C ASP A 569 16.76 24.63 -18.79
N GLN A 570 16.59 25.85 -19.30
CA GLN A 570 15.41 26.69 -19.08
C GLN A 570 14.42 26.67 -20.25
N ARG A 571 14.52 25.69 -21.17
CA ARG A 571 13.54 25.56 -22.26
C ARG A 571 12.12 25.42 -21.71
N SER A 572 11.25 26.33 -22.13
CA SER A 572 9.80 26.31 -21.85
C SER A 572 9.07 25.23 -22.64
N ASP A 573 9.66 24.79 -23.75
CA ASP A 573 9.01 23.99 -24.77
C ASP A 573 9.22 22.50 -24.45
N ARG A 574 8.60 22.06 -23.35
CA ARG A 574 8.58 20.65 -22.97
C ARG A 574 7.61 19.93 -23.89
N SER A 575 8.09 18.96 -24.65
CA SER A 575 7.28 18.18 -25.60
C SER A 575 7.93 16.81 -25.83
N GLY A 576 7.16 15.89 -26.38
CA GLY A 576 7.63 14.56 -26.75
C GLY A 576 6.95 13.42 -26.00
N LEU A 577 7.01 12.26 -26.63
CA LEU A 577 6.52 10.98 -26.15
C LEU A 577 7.65 9.97 -26.35
N LEU A 578 7.89 9.10 -25.37
CA LEU A 578 8.79 7.96 -25.55
C LEU A 578 7.99 6.76 -26.00
N LEU A 579 8.32 6.20 -27.16
CA LEU A 579 7.69 4.98 -27.66
C LEU A 579 8.71 3.85 -27.75
N LEU A 580 8.61 2.89 -26.83
CA LEU A 580 9.51 1.74 -26.74
C LEU A 580 8.89 0.53 -27.42
N ILE A 581 9.49 0.12 -28.54
CA ILE A 581 9.11 -1.10 -29.25
C ILE A 581 10.20 -2.13 -28.99
N SER A 582 9.85 -3.35 -28.62
CA SER A 582 10.81 -4.46 -28.62
C SER A 582 10.08 -5.79 -28.63
N PRO A 583 10.76 -6.91 -28.96
CA PRO A 583 10.19 -8.24 -28.75
C PRO A 583 9.87 -8.50 -27.26
N PRO A 584 9.00 -9.48 -26.96
CA PRO A 584 8.73 -9.90 -25.58
C PRO A 584 10.01 -10.31 -24.84
N GLY A 585 10.09 -10.00 -23.55
CA GLY A 585 11.19 -10.47 -22.69
C GLY A 585 12.45 -9.62 -22.66
N TYR A 586 12.46 -8.43 -23.28
CA TYR A 586 13.58 -7.46 -23.25
C TYR A 586 13.57 -6.51 -22.03
N GLY A 587 12.62 -6.65 -21.10
CA GLY A 587 12.61 -5.90 -19.83
C GLY A 587 12.17 -4.43 -19.91
N LYS A 588 11.38 -4.03 -20.93
CA LYS A 588 10.89 -2.65 -21.14
C LYS A 588 10.27 -2.06 -19.86
N THR A 589 9.28 -2.76 -19.30
CA THR A 589 8.56 -2.33 -18.09
C THR A 589 9.50 -2.18 -16.90
N THR A 590 10.36 -3.18 -16.66
CA THR A 590 11.30 -3.17 -15.54
C THR A 590 12.33 -2.06 -15.65
N LEU A 591 12.81 -1.76 -16.87
CA LEU A 591 13.72 -0.65 -17.13
C LEU A 591 13.05 0.70 -16.84
N MET A 592 11.81 0.90 -17.29
CA MET A 592 11.10 2.16 -17.05
C MET A 592 10.74 2.35 -15.58
N GLU A 593 10.34 1.29 -14.89
CA GLU A 593 10.11 1.31 -13.45
C GLU A 593 11.40 1.61 -12.68
N TYR A 594 12.54 1.03 -13.08
CA TYR A 594 13.86 1.38 -12.55
C TYR A 594 14.19 2.86 -12.73
N ILE A 595 13.97 3.42 -13.92
CA ILE A 595 14.25 4.83 -14.18
C ILE A 595 13.32 5.74 -13.35
N ALA A 596 12.05 5.38 -13.20
CA ALA A 596 11.11 6.12 -12.35
C ALA A 596 11.54 6.12 -10.88
N ASP A 597 11.94 4.96 -10.34
CA ASP A 597 12.51 4.81 -8.98
C ASP A 597 13.74 5.71 -8.80
N ARG A 598 14.71 5.65 -9.72
CA ARG A 598 15.95 6.44 -9.64
C ARG A 598 15.71 7.96 -9.74
N LEU A 599 14.71 8.38 -10.52
CA LEU A 599 14.32 9.78 -10.65
C LEU A 599 13.41 10.26 -9.51
N GLY A 600 12.88 9.33 -8.71
CA GLY A 600 11.90 9.62 -7.67
C GLY A 600 10.54 10.07 -8.22
N MET A 601 10.17 9.55 -9.39
CA MET A 601 8.91 9.87 -10.04
C MET A 601 7.83 8.86 -9.66
N ILE A 602 6.61 9.35 -9.54
CA ILE A 602 5.40 8.54 -9.34
C ILE A 602 5.18 7.72 -10.61
N PHE A 603 5.20 6.39 -10.49
CA PHE A 603 5.10 5.50 -11.64
C PHE A 603 3.66 5.02 -11.84
N VAL A 604 2.98 5.58 -12.83
CA VAL A 604 1.59 5.24 -13.16
C VAL A 604 1.61 4.24 -14.31
N ARG A 605 1.65 2.94 -13.97
CA ARG A 605 1.59 1.85 -14.95
C ARG A 605 0.15 1.56 -15.35
N VAL A 606 -0.18 1.68 -16.63
CA VAL A 606 -1.47 1.31 -17.22
C VAL A 606 -1.31 0.06 -18.08
N ASN A 607 -2.18 -0.93 -17.90
CA ASN A 607 -2.10 -2.22 -18.57
C ASN A 607 -2.97 -2.23 -19.84
N GLY A 608 -2.34 -2.22 -21.02
CA GLY A 608 -3.03 -2.24 -22.32
C GLY A 608 -4.00 -3.42 -22.51
N PRO A 609 -3.60 -4.68 -22.25
CA PRO A 609 -4.49 -5.84 -22.30
C PRO A 609 -5.76 -5.71 -21.46
N THR A 610 -5.67 -5.06 -20.30
CA THR A 610 -6.83 -4.86 -19.41
C THR A 610 -7.79 -3.79 -19.95
N LEU A 611 -7.27 -2.78 -20.66
CA LEU A 611 -8.10 -1.81 -21.38
C LEU A 611 -8.77 -2.46 -22.59
N GLY A 612 -8.02 -3.21 -23.39
CA GLY A 612 -8.51 -3.84 -24.62
C GLY A 612 -8.78 -2.85 -25.76
N HIS A 613 -9.29 -3.38 -26.87
CA HIS A 613 -9.55 -2.62 -28.10
C HIS A 613 -10.89 -1.88 -28.11
N GLU A 614 -11.77 -2.15 -27.16
CA GLU A 614 -13.12 -1.53 -27.10
C GLU A 614 -13.10 -0.12 -26.49
N ILE A 615 -12.08 0.20 -25.69
CA ILE A 615 -11.97 1.49 -25.01
C ILE A 615 -11.47 2.55 -25.99
N THR A 616 -12.21 3.64 -26.12
CA THR A 616 -11.90 4.76 -27.04
C THR A 616 -11.88 6.13 -26.34
N SER A 617 -12.28 6.18 -25.06
CA SER A 617 -12.33 7.39 -24.24
C SER A 617 -11.57 7.21 -22.92
N LEU A 618 -11.34 8.31 -22.21
CA LEU A 618 -10.72 8.32 -20.87
C LEU A 618 -11.76 8.31 -19.74
N ASP A 619 -13.04 8.07 -20.06
CA ASP A 619 -14.13 8.06 -19.08
C ASP A 619 -14.31 6.65 -18.49
N PRO A 620 -14.04 6.43 -17.19
CA PRO A 620 -14.22 5.12 -16.57
C PRO A 620 -15.66 4.59 -16.65
N ALA A 621 -16.67 5.46 -16.75
CA ALA A 621 -18.07 5.06 -16.84
C ALA A 621 -18.44 4.42 -18.20
N GLN A 622 -17.60 4.61 -19.22
CA GLN A 622 -17.80 4.04 -20.56
C GLN A 622 -17.10 2.69 -20.75
N ALA A 623 -16.36 2.22 -19.74
CA ALA A 623 -15.66 0.95 -19.82
C ALA A 623 -16.62 -0.24 -19.72
N SER A 624 -16.45 -1.23 -20.61
CA SER A 624 -17.28 -2.44 -20.64
C SER A 624 -16.98 -3.40 -19.49
N THR A 625 -15.79 -3.32 -18.88
CA THR A 625 -15.37 -4.17 -17.77
C THR A 625 -14.89 -3.36 -16.57
N ARG A 626 -15.06 -3.93 -15.37
CA ARG A 626 -14.55 -3.32 -14.14
C ARG A 626 -13.02 -3.14 -14.16
N GLY A 627 -12.29 -4.10 -14.75
CA GLY A 627 -10.83 -4.01 -14.88
C GLY A 627 -10.41 -2.80 -15.72
N ALA A 628 -11.03 -2.60 -16.88
CA ALA A 628 -10.77 -1.43 -17.72
C ALA A 628 -11.13 -0.11 -17.02
N ALA A 629 -12.25 -0.08 -16.28
CA ALA A 629 -12.64 1.09 -15.48
C ALA A 629 -11.59 1.43 -14.41
N GLU A 630 -11.08 0.42 -13.68
CA GLU A 630 -10.04 0.61 -12.66
C GLU A 630 -8.71 1.11 -13.27
N GLU A 631 -8.34 0.63 -14.46
CA GLU A 631 -7.19 1.15 -15.21
C GLU A 631 -7.36 2.61 -15.65
N LEU A 632 -8.56 3.00 -16.10
CA LEU A 632 -8.88 4.39 -16.46
C LEU A 632 -8.89 5.32 -15.24
N VAL A 633 -9.43 4.88 -14.10
CA VAL A 633 -9.36 5.65 -12.84
C VAL A 633 -7.91 5.90 -12.44
N LYS A 634 -7.06 4.87 -12.51
CA LYS A 634 -5.63 4.97 -12.22
C LYS A 634 -4.92 5.94 -13.18
N LEU A 635 -5.23 5.86 -14.48
CA LEU A 635 -4.70 6.75 -15.51
C LEU A 635 -5.10 8.20 -15.23
N ASN A 636 -6.38 8.47 -14.99
CA ASN A 636 -6.90 9.81 -14.73
C ASN A 636 -6.33 10.41 -13.44
N LEU A 637 -6.14 9.61 -12.39
CA LEU A 637 -5.45 10.04 -11.18
C LEU A 637 -3.98 10.42 -11.48
N GLY A 638 -3.30 9.64 -12.32
CA GLY A 638 -1.96 9.98 -12.84
C GLY A 638 -1.90 11.34 -13.53
N LEU A 639 -2.86 11.61 -14.40
CA LEU A 639 -3.00 12.92 -15.05
C LEU A 639 -3.28 14.03 -14.02
N ALA A 640 -4.18 13.78 -13.07
CA ALA A 640 -4.55 14.73 -12.03
C ALA A 640 -3.39 15.13 -11.10
N MET A 641 -2.47 14.18 -10.82
CA MET A 641 -1.25 14.45 -10.04
C MET A 641 -0.34 15.48 -10.72
N GLY A 642 -0.24 15.43 -12.05
CA GLY A 642 0.31 16.50 -12.89
C GLY A 642 1.83 16.70 -12.84
N VAL A 643 2.42 16.84 -11.64
CA VAL A 643 3.87 17.02 -11.43
C VAL A 643 4.47 15.74 -10.84
N ASN A 644 5.70 15.45 -11.27
CA ASN A 644 6.50 14.33 -10.79
C ASN A 644 5.93 12.95 -11.14
N VAL A 645 5.27 12.82 -12.29
CA VAL A 645 4.59 11.60 -12.73
C VAL A 645 5.23 11.06 -14.01
N MET A 646 5.48 9.75 -14.03
CA MET A 646 5.75 8.98 -15.25
C MET A 646 4.52 8.11 -15.55
N LEU A 647 3.76 8.50 -16.57
CA LEU A 647 2.64 7.71 -17.09
C LEU A 647 3.18 6.70 -18.10
N TYR A 648 3.12 5.42 -17.76
CA TYR A 648 3.64 4.32 -18.55
C TYR A 648 2.48 3.43 -19.03
N VAL A 649 2.17 3.46 -20.33
CA VAL A 649 1.16 2.61 -20.96
C VAL A 649 1.85 1.39 -21.53
N ASP A 650 1.62 0.23 -20.92
CA ASP A 650 2.24 -1.05 -21.26
C ASP A 650 1.42 -1.80 -22.32
N ASP A 651 2.09 -2.58 -23.16
CA ASP A 651 1.47 -3.46 -24.15
C ASP A 651 0.41 -2.75 -25.04
N ILE A 652 0.79 -1.59 -25.61
CA ILE A 652 -0.11 -0.75 -26.42
C ILE A 652 -0.71 -1.46 -27.64
N GLN A 653 -0.14 -2.60 -28.07
CA GLN A 653 -0.69 -3.39 -29.16
C GLN A 653 -2.09 -3.96 -28.88
N HIS A 654 -2.53 -3.97 -27.61
CA HIS A 654 -3.87 -4.39 -27.20
C HIS A 654 -4.84 -3.21 -27.00
N CYS A 655 -4.39 -1.96 -27.21
CA CYS A 655 -5.23 -0.77 -27.10
C CYS A 655 -5.88 -0.42 -28.44
N SER A 656 -6.99 0.32 -28.40
CA SER A 656 -7.57 0.90 -29.61
C SER A 656 -6.70 2.06 -30.15
N PRO A 657 -6.61 2.24 -31.48
CA PRO A 657 -5.97 3.42 -32.08
C PRO A 657 -6.60 4.74 -31.63
N GLU A 658 -7.91 4.76 -31.38
CA GLU A 658 -8.67 5.95 -30.96
C GLU A 658 -8.33 6.37 -29.52
N PHE A 659 -8.12 5.39 -28.63
CA PHE A 659 -7.62 5.64 -27.29
C PHE A 659 -6.21 6.26 -27.32
N LEU A 660 -5.30 5.69 -28.11
CA LEU A 660 -3.92 6.21 -28.23
C LEU A 660 -3.88 7.64 -28.79
N GLN A 661 -4.82 8.01 -29.66
CA GLN A 661 -4.92 9.37 -30.19
C GLN A 661 -5.21 10.42 -29.11
N LYS A 662 -5.84 10.06 -27.97
CA LYS A 662 -6.11 11.00 -26.88
C LYS A 662 -4.83 11.58 -26.25
N PHE A 663 -3.69 10.92 -26.43
CA PHE A 663 -2.41 11.36 -25.89
C PHE A 663 -1.59 12.24 -26.84
N ILE A 664 -2.04 12.45 -28.08
CA ILE A 664 -1.31 13.26 -29.09
C ILE A 664 -1.04 14.67 -28.56
N SER A 665 -2.02 15.27 -27.87
CA SER A 665 -1.90 16.60 -27.30
C SER A 665 -0.86 16.71 -26.17
N LEU A 666 -0.43 15.58 -25.58
CA LEU A 666 0.65 15.54 -24.60
C LEU A 666 2.04 15.45 -25.25
N ALA A 667 2.11 14.95 -26.48
CA ALA A 667 3.35 14.90 -27.25
C ALA A 667 3.70 16.27 -27.85
N ASP A 668 2.69 17.11 -28.11
CA ASP A 668 2.86 18.48 -28.60
C ASP A 668 3.09 19.50 -27.46
N GLY A 669 3.60 20.70 -27.79
CA GLY A 669 3.91 21.75 -26.81
C GLY A 669 2.69 22.33 -26.05
N THR A 670 1.45 22.00 -26.48
CA THR A 670 0.23 22.42 -25.77
C THR A 670 0.04 21.65 -24.46
N ARG A 671 0.50 20.40 -24.38
CA ARG A 671 0.45 19.50 -23.20
C ARG A 671 -0.84 19.58 -22.39
N ARG A 672 -1.98 19.51 -23.06
CA ARG A 672 -3.32 19.50 -22.43
C ARG A 672 -4.06 18.23 -22.75
N ILE A 673 -4.76 17.67 -21.77
CA ILE A 673 -5.54 16.46 -21.95
C ILE A 673 -6.78 16.50 -21.07
N ASP A 674 -7.90 15.96 -21.57
CA ASP A 674 -9.11 15.82 -20.78
C ASP A 674 -9.05 14.53 -19.95
N ALA A 675 -9.40 14.63 -18.67
CA ALA A 675 -9.47 13.49 -17.75
C ALA A 675 -10.77 13.54 -16.94
N VAL A 676 -11.29 12.39 -16.54
CA VAL A 676 -12.49 12.30 -15.67
C VAL A 676 -12.06 11.93 -14.26
N ILE A 677 -12.26 12.85 -13.31
CA ILE A 677 -11.84 12.69 -11.91
C ILE A 677 -13.09 12.85 -11.05
N ASP A 678 -13.37 11.83 -10.22
CA ASP A 678 -14.55 11.79 -9.35
C ASP A 678 -15.86 12.12 -10.11
N GLY A 679 -16.01 11.57 -11.33
CA GLY A 679 -17.17 11.76 -12.20
C GLY A 679 -17.24 13.11 -12.93
N SER A 680 -16.27 14.01 -12.74
CA SER A 680 -16.22 15.31 -13.39
C SER A 680 -15.12 15.37 -14.45
N ALA A 681 -15.47 15.77 -15.67
CA ALA A 681 -14.50 16.03 -16.73
C ALA A 681 -13.71 17.31 -16.44
N ARG A 682 -12.37 17.22 -16.52
CA ARG A 682 -11.44 18.34 -16.31
C ARG A 682 -10.35 18.31 -17.37
N THR A 683 -10.02 19.47 -17.94
CA THR A 683 -8.84 19.62 -18.79
C THR A 683 -7.61 19.88 -17.93
N ILE A 684 -6.63 18.97 -17.99
CA ILE A 684 -5.38 19.06 -17.25
C ILE A 684 -4.32 19.75 -18.10
N ASP A 685 -3.71 20.81 -17.57
CA ASP A 685 -2.56 21.50 -18.18
C ASP A 685 -1.25 20.97 -17.60
N LEU A 686 -0.41 20.36 -18.43
CA LEU A 686 0.87 19.75 -18.08
C LEU A 686 2.07 20.52 -18.64
N ARG A 687 1.86 21.72 -19.21
CA ARG A 687 2.95 22.56 -19.71
C ARG A 687 3.89 22.96 -18.57
N GLY A 688 5.20 22.85 -18.81
CA GLY A 688 6.21 23.17 -17.80
C GLY A 688 6.22 22.26 -16.56
N LYS A 689 5.42 21.19 -16.53
CA LYS A 689 5.39 20.23 -15.42
C LYS A 689 6.41 19.11 -15.63
N ARG A 690 6.85 18.48 -14.54
CA ARG A 690 7.73 17.30 -14.55
C ARG A 690 6.89 16.04 -14.80
N PHE A 691 6.27 15.95 -15.98
CA PHE A 691 5.43 14.84 -16.40
C PHE A 691 6.08 14.12 -17.58
N ALA A 692 6.20 12.79 -17.52
CA ALA A 692 6.69 11.97 -18.63
C ALA A 692 5.60 11.01 -19.10
N LEU A 693 5.40 10.93 -20.41
CA LEU A 693 4.56 9.94 -21.06
C LEU A 693 5.46 8.93 -21.79
N VAL A 694 5.25 7.66 -21.48
CA VAL A 694 5.98 6.54 -22.06
C VAL A 694 4.96 5.49 -22.50
N MET A 695 5.10 5.03 -23.74
CA MET A 695 4.30 3.94 -24.29
C MET A 695 5.24 2.80 -24.66
N ALA A 696 4.87 1.58 -24.31
CA ALA A 696 5.64 0.40 -24.64
C ALA A 696 4.75 -0.64 -25.31
N GLY A 697 5.31 -1.32 -26.32
CA GLY A 697 4.59 -2.38 -27.02
C GLY A 697 5.50 -3.33 -27.77
N ASN A 698 4.86 -4.27 -28.44
CA ASN A 698 5.50 -5.23 -29.32
C ASN A 698 5.17 -4.88 -30.79
N PRO A 699 6.10 -5.13 -31.73
CA PRO A 699 5.88 -4.81 -33.14
C PRO A 699 4.80 -5.69 -33.79
N TYR A 700 4.50 -6.85 -33.20
CA TYR A 700 3.52 -7.82 -33.70
C TYR A 700 2.51 -8.17 -32.60
N THR A 701 1.28 -8.46 -32.99
CA THR A 701 0.21 -8.97 -32.11
C THR A 701 0.39 -10.47 -31.83
N GLU A 702 -0.42 -11.03 -30.92
CA GLU A 702 -0.40 -12.46 -30.58
C GLU A 702 -0.74 -13.37 -31.78
N THR A 703 -1.48 -12.85 -32.76
CA THR A 703 -1.81 -13.53 -34.01
C THR A 703 -0.70 -13.45 -35.06
N GLY A 704 0.34 -12.64 -34.83
CA GLY A 704 1.44 -12.41 -35.76
C GLY A 704 1.21 -11.26 -36.74
N GLU A 705 0.10 -10.53 -36.61
CA GLU A 705 -0.17 -9.36 -37.43
C GLU A 705 0.66 -8.15 -36.97
N MET A 706 1.10 -7.32 -37.91
CA MET A 706 1.86 -6.11 -37.60
C MET A 706 0.95 -5.09 -36.91
N PHE A 707 1.28 -4.70 -35.68
CA PHE A 707 0.54 -3.66 -34.97
C PHE A 707 0.83 -2.29 -35.60
N ARG A 708 -0.20 -1.60 -36.09
CA ARG A 708 -0.06 -0.27 -36.69
C ARG A 708 -0.31 0.81 -35.65
N ILE A 709 0.75 1.54 -35.33
CA ILE A 709 0.70 2.73 -34.48
C ILE A 709 0.12 3.89 -35.30
N PRO A 710 -0.81 4.69 -34.76
CA PRO A 710 -1.35 5.85 -35.49
C PRO A 710 -0.24 6.79 -35.98
N ASP A 711 -0.22 7.11 -37.28
CA ASP A 711 0.83 7.92 -37.90
C ASP A 711 1.04 9.28 -37.20
N MET A 712 -0.05 9.91 -36.75
CA MET A 712 0.01 11.18 -36.03
C MET A 712 0.75 11.07 -34.69
N LEU A 713 0.69 9.92 -34.04
CA LEU A 713 1.39 9.64 -32.78
C LEU A 713 2.86 9.28 -33.06
N ALA A 714 3.10 8.42 -34.04
CA ALA A 714 4.45 7.99 -34.43
C ALA A 714 5.35 9.17 -34.85
N ASN A 715 4.81 10.13 -35.62
CA ASN A 715 5.54 11.33 -36.06
C ASN A 715 5.92 12.30 -34.92
N ARG A 716 5.29 12.17 -33.74
CA ARG A 716 5.52 13.03 -32.57
C ARG A 716 6.24 12.30 -31.43
N ALA A 717 6.42 11.00 -31.56
CA ALA A 717 7.13 10.18 -30.58
C ALA A 717 8.60 10.01 -30.99
N ASP A 718 9.49 10.00 -30.01
CA ASP A 718 10.81 9.39 -30.22
C ASP A 718 10.61 7.87 -30.13
N VAL A 719 10.53 7.22 -31.30
CA VAL A 719 10.34 5.76 -31.40
C VAL A 719 11.69 5.06 -31.33
N TYR A 720 11.88 4.20 -30.32
CA TYR A 720 13.05 3.36 -30.20
C TYR A 720 12.65 1.89 -30.27
N ASN A 721 13.14 1.19 -31.30
CA ASN A 721 13.12 -0.26 -31.31
C ASN A 721 14.36 -0.79 -30.60
N LEU A 722 14.21 -1.33 -29.38
CA LEU A 722 15.35 -1.80 -28.59
C LEU A 722 16.10 -2.96 -29.25
N GLY A 723 15.50 -3.67 -30.21
CA GLY A 723 16.18 -4.69 -31.01
C GLY A 723 17.10 -4.09 -32.08
N ASP A 724 16.63 -3.10 -32.84
CA ASP A 724 17.36 -2.53 -33.99
C ASP A 724 18.47 -1.57 -33.55
N VAL A 725 18.29 -0.92 -32.40
CA VAL A 725 19.26 0.01 -31.77
C VAL A 725 20.58 -0.71 -31.37
N LEU A 726 20.62 -2.04 -31.44
CA LEU A 726 21.78 -2.86 -31.10
C LEU A 726 22.79 -3.01 -32.25
N SER A 727 22.54 -2.44 -33.44
CA SER A 727 23.48 -2.55 -34.56
C SER A 727 24.88 -2.01 -34.20
N GLY A 728 25.89 -2.86 -34.27
CA GLY A 728 27.26 -2.58 -33.85
C GLY A 728 27.51 -2.66 -32.33
N ARG A 729 26.52 -3.10 -31.55
CA ARG A 729 26.55 -3.29 -30.09
C ARG A 729 26.03 -4.68 -29.67
N GLU A 730 26.06 -5.65 -30.58
CA GLU A 730 25.53 -7.00 -30.38
C GLU A 730 26.22 -7.73 -29.22
N ALA A 731 27.51 -7.48 -29.01
CA ALA A 731 28.27 -8.02 -27.87
C ALA A 731 27.73 -7.51 -26.53
N LEU A 732 27.36 -6.23 -26.41
CA LEU A 732 26.78 -5.69 -25.17
C LEU A 732 25.42 -6.33 -24.87
N PHE A 733 24.62 -6.57 -25.91
CA PHE A 733 23.36 -7.28 -25.77
C PHE A 733 23.57 -8.73 -25.33
N ALA A 734 24.52 -9.43 -25.94
CA ALA A 734 24.86 -10.79 -25.57
C ALA A 734 25.32 -10.90 -24.09
N ASP A 735 26.13 -9.95 -23.63
CA ASP A 735 26.67 -9.92 -22.27
C ASP A 735 25.58 -9.67 -21.23
N SER A 736 24.58 -8.86 -21.59
CA SER A 736 23.44 -8.57 -20.71
C SER A 736 22.65 -9.81 -20.31
N TYR A 737 22.65 -10.89 -21.10
CA TYR A 737 22.04 -12.17 -20.71
C TYR A 737 22.72 -12.77 -19.48
N ILE A 738 24.05 -12.71 -19.45
CA ILE A 738 24.84 -13.25 -18.36
C ILE A 738 24.71 -12.37 -17.13
N GLU A 739 24.89 -11.04 -17.30
CA GLU A 739 24.81 -10.07 -16.20
C GLU A 739 23.46 -10.13 -15.47
N ASN A 740 22.34 -10.31 -16.19
CA ASN A 740 21.01 -10.45 -15.62
C ASN A 740 20.76 -11.81 -14.94
N ALA A 741 21.58 -12.82 -15.22
CA ALA A 741 21.41 -14.18 -14.71
C ALA A 741 22.40 -14.53 -13.58
N LEU A 742 23.33 -13.65 -13.22
CA LEU A 742 24.34 -13.91 -12.19
C LEU A 742 23.73 -14.28 -10.83
N THR A 743 22.64 -13.65 -10.44
CA THR A 743 21.97 -13.91 -9.14
C THR A 743 21.15 -15.21 -9.14
N ALA A 744 21.01 -15.87 -10.29
CA ALA A 744 20.20 -17.09 -10.41
C ALA A 744 20.92 -18.35 -9.90
N ASN A 745 22.25 -18.32 -9.81
CA ASN A 745 23.08 -19.44 -9.39
C ASN A 745 23.88 -19.08 -8.13
N PRO A 746 23.89 -19.90 -7.07
CA PRO A 746 24.62 -19.61 -5.83
C PRO A 746 26.12 -19.34 -6.00
N LEU A 747 26.77 -19.96 -7.00
CA LEU A 747 28.19 -19.77 -7.25
C LEU A 747 28.49 -18.42 -7.92
N SER A 748 27.61 -17.95 -8.81
CA SER A 748 27.76 -16.66 -9.50
C SER A 748 27.10 -15.48 -8.78
N ALA A 749 26.20 -15.72 -7.82
CA ALA A 749 25.51 -14.65 -7.10
C ALA A 749 26.47 -13.67 -6.39
N PRO A 750 27.56 -14.11 -5.72
CA PRO A 750 28.54 -13.20 -5.14
C PRO A 750 29.24 -12.29 -6.16
N LEU A 751 29.34 -12.72 -7.44
CA LEU A 751 29.92 -11.89 -8.50
C LEU A 751 29.06 -10.66 -8.79
N ALA A 752 27.74 -10.74 -8.62
CA ALA A 752 26.84 -9.60 -8.85
C ALA A 752 27.05 -8.44 -7.85
N GLU A 753 27.62 -8.75 -6.68
CA GLU A 753 27.98 -7.78 -5.62
C GLU A 753 29.35 -7.13 -5.84
N ARG A 754 30.18 -7.67 -6.75
CA ARG A 754 31.51 -7.14 -7.05
C ARG A 754 31.47 -5.88 -7.94
N PRO A 755 32.57 -5.10 -7.96
CA PRO A 755 32.73 -4.02 -8.94
C PRO A 755 32.60 -4.53 -10.37
N ARG A 756 31.98 -3.73 -11.24
CA ARG A 756 31.70 -4.11 -12.64
C ARG A 756 32.95 -4.48 -13.43
N ALA A 757 34.09 -3.87 -13.13
CA ALA A 757 35.37 -4.20 -13.75
C ALA A 757 35.76 -5.68 -13.53
N GLU A 758 35.46 -6.23 -12.35
CA GLU A 758 35.73 -7.65 -12.03
C GLU A 758 34.77 -8.56 -12.79
N ILE A 759 33.48 -8.21 -12.89
CA ILE A 759 32.49 -8.97 -13.68
C ILE A 759 32.95 -9.07 -15.14
N GLN A 760 33.39 -7.93 -15.71
CA GLN A 760 33.90 -7.90 -17.08
C GLN A 760 35.18 -8.71 -17.25
N SER A 761 36.07 -8.69 -16.27
CA SER A 761 37.29 -9.50 -16.31
C SER A 761 36.94 -10.99 -16.31
N VAL A 762 36.01 -11.44 -15.46
CA VAL A 762 35.54 -12.83 -15.48
C VAL A 762 34.92 -13.22 -16.83
N LEU A 763 34.13 -12.33 -17.45
CA LEU A 763 33.56 -12.57 -18.79
C LEU A 763 34.63 -12.68 -19.88
N ARG A 764 35.69 -11.86 -19.82
CA ARG A 764 36.84 -11.92 -20.74
C ARG A 764 37.64 -13.20 -20.57
N ILE A 765 37.98 -13.56 -19.34
CA ILE A 765 38.67 -14.82 -19.01
C ILE A 765 37.85 -16.02 -19.49
N ALA A 766 36.52 -16.00 -19.30
CA ALA A 766 35.64 -17.06 -19.78
C ALA A 766 35.57 -17.16 -21.32
N ARG A 767 35.88 -16.08 -22.05
CA ARG A 767 36.02 -16.11 -23.53
C ARG A 767 37.38 -16.58 -24.01
N GLY A 768 38.34 -16.77 -23.10
CA GLY A 768 39.70 -17.18 -23.42
C GLY A 768 40.70 -16.04 -23.53
N ASP A 769 40.37 -14.84 -23.06
CA ASP A 769 41.35 -13.76 -22.95
C ASP A 769 42.39 -14.10 -21.86
N ASP A 770 43.68 -13.83 -22.13
CA ASP A 770 44.79 -14.07 -21.21
C ASP A 770 44.87 -12.93 -20.17
N GLU A 771 43.96 -12.95 -19.20
CA GLU A 771 43.83 -11.97 -18.11
C GLU A 771 43.96 -12.69 -16.75
N LEU A 772 44.60 -12.03 -15.78
CA LEU A 772 44.74 -12.59 -14.43
C LEU A 772 43.40 -12.55 -13.68
N LEU A 773 43.05 -13.67 -13.04
CA LEU A 773 41.87 -13.78 -12.17
C LEU A 773 41.90 -12.70 -11.07
N PRO A 774 40.81 -11.93 -10.86
CA PRO A 774 40.74 -10.95 -9.78
C PRO A 774 41.05 -11.56 -8.41
N SER A 775 41.84 -10.85 -7.59
CA SER A 775 42.25 -11.33 -6.28
C SER A 775 41.05 -11.49 -5.33
N GLY A 776 40.90 -12.68 -4.74
CA GLY A 776 39.81 -12.97 -3.79
C GLY A 776 38.45 -13.20 -4.46
N LEU A 777 38.40 -13.57 -5.75
CA LEU A 777 37.17 -13.91 -6.43
C LEU A 777 36.48 -15.14 -5.76
N PRO A 778 35.23 -15.02 -5.26
CA PRO A 778 34.50 -16.14 -4.70
C PRO A 778 34.28 -17.22 -5.76
N GLY A 779 34.57 -18.48 -5.44
CA GLY A 779 34.46 -19.61 -6.39
C GLY A 779 35.60 -19.73 -7.40
N GLY A 780 36.50 -18.74 -7.49
CA GLY A 780 37.74 -18.80 -8.29
C GLY A 780 37.55 -19.36 -9.70
N VAL A 781 38.25 -20.46 -10.01
CA VAL A 781 38.22 -21.12 -11.33
C VAL A 781 36.87 -21.77 -11.62
N GLU A 782 36.18 -22.32 -10.61
CA GLU A 782 34.87 -22.95 -10.80
C GLU A 782 33.82 -21.94 -11.28
N LEU A 783 33.88 -20.70 -10.77
CA LEU A 783 33.03 -19.61 -11.24
C LEU A 783 33.30 -19.28 -12.72
N VAL A 784 34.57 -19.23 -13.13
CA VAL A 784 34.92 -19.00 -14.55
C VAL A 784 34.36 -20.11 -15.42
N GLU A 785 34.48 -21.37 -15.00
CA GLU A 785 33.96 -22.50 -15.77
C GLU A 785 32.43 -22.51 -15.84
N LEU A 786 31.74 -22.13 -14.75
CA LEU A 786 30.29 -21.88 -14.77
C LEU A 786 29.93 -20.79 -15.78
N VAL A 787 30.64 -19.65 -15.77
CA VAL A 787 30.39 -18.55 -16.71
C VAL A 787 30.62 -19.00 -18.16
N LYS A 788 31.60 -19.87 -18.44
CA LYS A 788 31.74 -20.49 -19.77
C LYS A 788 30.49 -21.26 -20.19
N ARG A 789 29.93 -22.08 -19.30
CA ARG A 789 28.66 -22.78 -19.58
C ARG A 789 27.51 -21.81 -19.81
N MET A 790 27.45 -20.72 -19.04
CA MET A 790 26.47 -19.65 -19.26
C MET A 790 26.65 -18.98 -20.63
N LEU A 791 27.88 -18.76 -21.10
CA LEU A 791 28.15 -18.21 -22.44
C LEU A 791 27.63 -19.16 -23.53
N SER A 792 27.88 -20.46 -23.42
CA SER A 792 27.37 -21.47 -24.37
C SER A 792 25.84 -21.50 -24.43
N VAL A 793 25.16 -21.44 -23.28
CA VAL A 793 23.69 -21.34 -23.21
C VAL A 793 23.21 -20.05 -23.88
N ARG A 794 23.83 -18.92 -23.55
CA ARG A 794 23.50 -17.61 -24.11
C ARG A 794 23.60 -17.58 -25.63
N ASP A 795 24.61 -18.25 -26.22
CA ASP A 795 24.76 -18.32 -27.67
C ASP A 795 23.64 -19.12 -28.35
N VAL A 796 23.15 -20.19 -27.71
CA VAL A 796 21.93 -20.89 -28.16
C VAL A 796 20.71 -19.98 -28.05
N LEU A 797 20.50 -19.34 -26.89
CA LEU A 797 19.36 -18.44 -26.67
C LEU A 797 19.36 -17.27 -27.66
N GLY A 798 20.53 -16.70 -27.97
CA GLY A 798 20.68 -15.66 -28.98
C GLY A 798 20.23 -16.12 -30.37
N ARG A 799 20.63 -17.34 -30.79
CA ARG A 799 20.18 -17.95 -32.05
C ARG A 799 18.67 -18.21 -32.09
N VAL A 800 18.11 -18.69 -30.97
CA VAL A 800 16.65 -18.90 -30.81
C VAL A 800 15.92 -17.57 -30.94
N ASN A 801 16.37 -16.53 -30.25
CA ASN A 801 15.75 -15.21 -30.29
C ASN A 801 15.81 -14.58 -31.68
N ALA A 802 16.98 -14.65 -32.35
CA ALA A 802 17.13 -14.17 -33.73
C ALA A 802 16.19 -14.90 -34.70
N SER A 803 16.06 -16.22 -34.56
CA SER A 803 15.14 -17.03 -35.38
C SER A 803 13.67 -16.71 -35.12
N TYR A 804 13.31 -16.45 -33.86
CA TYR A 804 11.97 -15.99 -33.50
C TYR A 804 11.63 -14.64 -34.12
N VAL A 805 12.52 -13.66 -33.99
CA VAL A 805 12.33 -12.31 -34.56
C VAL A 805 12.24 -12.37 -36.08
N ALA A 806 13.12 -13.13 -36.75
CA ALA A 806 13.09 -13.32 -38.20
C ALA A 806 11.79 -14.00 -38.65
N SER A 807 11.36 -15.05 -37.93
CA SER A 807 10.10 -15.73 -38.20
C SER A 807 8.89 -14.82 -37.99
N ALA A 808 8.89 -13.96 -36.96
CA ALA A 808 7.79 -13.04 -36.69
C ALA A 808 7.71 -11.89 -37.70
N ALA A 809 8.85 -11.44 -38.23
CA ALA A 809 8.93 -10.38 -39.24
C ALA A 809 8.59 -10.82 -40.66
N GLN A 810 8.49 -12.13 -40.90
CA GLN A 810 8.20 -12.68 -42.21
C GLN A 810 6.68 -12.82 -42.41
N ASP A 811 6.17 -12.19 -43.46
CA ASP A 811 4.79 -12.37 -43.92
C ASP A 811 4.54 -13.82 -44.35
N ASP A 812 3.39 -14.37 -43.98
CA ASP A 812 3.01 -15.76 -44.25
C ASP A 812 3.11 -16.10 -45.74
N SER A 813 2.79 -15.17 -46.65
CA SER A 813 2.84 -15.36 -48.10
C SER A 813 4.24 -15.64 -48.66
N TYR A 814 5.29 -15.21 -47.96
CA TYR A 814 6.69 -15.37 -48.38
C TYR A 814 7.47 -16.37 -47.51
N ARG A 815 6.80 -17.15 -46.64
CA ARG A 815 7.48 -18.14 -45.78
C ARG A 815 8.04 -19.32 -46.57
N THR A 816 9.30 -19.66 -46.27
CA THR A 816 10.00 -20.82 -46.85
C THR A 816 10.07 -22.01 -45.89
N GLU A 817 9.74 -21.81 -44.62
CA GLU A 817 9.73 -22.83 -43.56
C GLU A 817 8.57 -22.58 -42.57
N PRO A 818 8.17 -23.59 -41.77
CA PRO A 818 7.14 -23.43 -40.75
C PRO A 818 7.47 -22.31 -39.73
N PRO A 819 6.46 -21.64 -39.15
CA PRO A 819 6.67 -20.54 -38.22
C PRO A 819 7.33 -21.01 -36.92
N PHE A 820 8.50 -20.43 -36.63
CA PHE A 820 9.20 -20.61 -35.36
C PHE A 820 8.66 -19.65 -34.29
N LYS A 821 8.33 -20.19 -33.12
CA LYS A 821 7.61 -19.52 -32.02
C LYS A 821 8.33 -19.60 -30.67
N LEU A 822 9.36 -20.44 -30.52
CA LEU A 822 10.14 -20.51 -29.28
C LEU A 822 11.00 -19.26 -29.12
N GLN A 823 11.04 -18.70 -27.91
CA GLN A 823 11.75 -17.45 -27.62
C GLN A 823 13.05 -17.70 -26.84
N GLY A 824 14.06 -16.88 -27.10
CA GLY A 824 15.30 -16.83 -26.31
C GLY A 824 15.34 -15.56 -25.47
N SER A 825 14.73 -15.57 -24.29
CA SER A 825 14.59 -14.38 -23.44
C SER A 825 15.54 -14.38 -22.23
N TYR A 826 15.67 -13.23 -21.54
CA TYR A 826 16.36 -13.17 -20.24
C TYR A 826 15.77 -14.15 -19.22
N ARG A 827 14.45 -14.39 -19.27
CA ARG A 827 13.78 -15.35 -18.39
C ARG A 827 14.27 -16.78 -18.64
N ASN A 828 14.49 -17.15 -19.90
CA ASN A 828 15.05 -18.47 -20.24
C ASN A 828 16.49 -18.58 -19.72
N MET A 829 17.28 -17.52 -19.86
CA MET A 829 18.64 -17.48 -19.34
C MET A 829 18.70 -17.68 -17.82
N VAL A 830 17.86 -16.96 -17.06
CA VAL A 830 17.78 -17.08 -15.60
C VAL A 830 17.39 -18.52 -15.18
N LYS A 831 16.38 -19.12 -15.84
CA LYS A 831 15.95 -20.50 -15.54
C LYS A 831 17.03 -21.54 -15.82
N LEU A 832 17.76 -21.37 -16.92
CA LEU A 832 18.83 -22.29 -17.31
C LEU A 832 20.06 -22.10 -16.41
N ALA A 833 20.48 -20.87 -16.14
CA ALA A 833 21.62 -20.54 -15.28
C ALA A 833 21.51 -21.14 -13.87
N ALA A 834 20.31 -21.16 -13.30
CA ALA A 834 20.05 -21.74 -11.98
C ALA A 834 20.36 -23.26 -11.89
N GLN A 835 20.36 -23.96 -13.03
CA GLN A 835 20.59 -25.41 -13.11
C GLN A 835 22.00 -25.78 -13.59
N LEU A 836 22.83 -24.79 -13.91
CA LEU A 836 24.19 -25.02 -14.41
C LEU A 836 25.16 -25.40 -13.28
N SER A 837 26.08 -26.30 -13.61
CA SER A 837 27.23 -26.65 -12.77
C SER A 837 28.54 -26.46 -13.55
N PRO A 838 29.64 -26.02 -12.90
CA PRO A 838 30.97 -25.93 -13.52
C PRO A 838 31.45 -27.23 -14.16
N LEU A 839 30.99 -28.37 -13.63
CA LEU A 839 31.43 -29.71 -14.04
C LEU A 839 30.60 -30.30 -15.21
N MET A 840 29.55 -29.60 -15.67
CA MET A 840 28.70 -30.10 -16.76
C MET A 840 29.50 -30.28 -18.05
N THR A 841 29.26 -31.41 -18.70
CA THR A 841 29.75 -31.71 -20.05
C THR A 841 28.89 -31.01 -21.11
N GLU A 842 29.40 -30.90 -22.34
CA GLU A 842 28.63 -30.32 -23.45
C GLU A 842 27.35 -31.09 -23.76
N ALA A 843 27.37 -32.43 -23.62
CA ALA A 843 26.20 -33.28 -23.85
C ALA A 843 25.10 -33.06 -22.78
N GLU A 844 25.49 -32.93 -21.51
CA GLU A 844 24.55 -32.59 -20.43
C GLU A 844 23.98 -31.18 -20.59
N LEU A 845 24.78 -30.24 -21.08
CA LEU A 845 24.34 -28.88 -21.37
C LEU A 845 23.29 -28.85 -22.49
N ASP A 846 23.52 -29.59 -23.59
CA ASP A 846 22.54 -29.73 -24.67
C ASP A 846 21.24 -30.36 -24.16
N ALA A 847 21.33 -31.45 -23.40
CA ALA A 847 20.16 -32.10 -22.81
C ALA A 847 19.34 -31.14 -21.93
N LEU A 848 20.01 -30.33 -21.09
CA LEU A 848 19.35 -29.32 -20.25
C LEU A 848 18.58 -28.29 -21.09
N ILE A 849 19.18 -27.78 -22.17
CA ILE A 849 18.53 -26.80 -23.06
C ILE A 849 17.32 -27.44 -23.77
N ARG A 850 17.51 -28.66 -24.31
CA ARG A 850 16.45 -29.42 -24.99
C ARG A 850 15.28 -29.70 -24.06
N ASP A 851 15.52 -30.11 -22.82
CA ASP A 851 14.48 -30.39 -21.83
C ASP A 851 13.73 -29.12 -21.42
N HIS A 852 14.43 -28.01 -21.21
CA HIS A 852 13.82 -26.70 -20.94
C HIS A 852 12.84 -26.29 -22.05
N TYR A 853 13.27 -26.37 -23.30
CA TYR A 853 12.41 -26.00 -24.44
C TYR A 853 11.34 -27.03 -24.78
N ARG A 854 11.55 -28.31 -24.45
CA ARG A 854 10.48 -29.32 -24.52
C ARG A 854 9.32 -28.93 -23.62
N GLY A 855 9.60 -28.41 -22.42
CA GLY A 855 8.59 -27.84 -21.52
C GLY A 855 7.86 -26.63 -22.12
N GLU A 856 8.60 -25.65 -22.65
CA GLU A 856 8.00 -24.44 -23.24
C GLU A 856 7.14 -24.77 -24.49
N ALA A 857 7.55 -25.76 -25.29
CA ALA A 857 6.86 -26.17 -26.50
C ALA A 857 5.53 -26.90 -26.25
N GLN A 858 5.24 -27.41 -25.03
CA GLN A 858 3.99 -28.11 -24.73
C GLN A 858 2.74 -27.26 -25.03
N THR A 859 2.86 -25.94 -24.86
CA THR A 859 1.78 -24.98 -25.11
C THR A 859 1.49 -24.75 -26.61
N LEU A 860 2.38 -25.21 -27.50
CA LEU A 860 2.27 -25.00 -28.94
C LEU A 860 1.44 -26.08 -29.66
N GLY A 861 0.97 -27.12 -28.93
CA GLY A 861 0.14 -28.19 -29.45
C GLY A 861 0.77 -28.86 -30.69
N ALA A 862 0.03 -28.90 -31.80
CA ALA A 862 0.47 -29.52 -33.06
C ALA A 862 1.76 -28.91 -33.66
N ARG A 863 2.16 -27.69 -33.28
CA ARG A 863 3.37 -27.02 -33.77
C ARG A 863 4.61 -27.27 -32.90
N ALA A 864 4.48 -28.03 -31.82
CA ALA A 864 5.58 -28.34 -30.92
C ALA A 864 6.71 -29.11 -31.63
N GLU A 865 6.36 -30.10 -32.46
CA GLU A 865 7.34 -30.93 -33.19
C GLU A 865 8.21 -30.07 -34.13
N GLU A 866 7.59 -29.24 -34.98
CA GLU A 866 8.28 -28.33 -35.91
C GLU A 866 9.26 -27.41 -35.17
N ASN A 867 8.84 -26.86 -34.03
CA ASN A 867 9.63 -25.92 -33.25
C ASN A 867 10.81 -26.59 -32.53
N LEU A 868 10.63 -27.79 -31.99
CA LEU A 868 11.71 -28.54 -31.34
C LEU A 868 12.74 -29.07 -32.34
N LEU A 869 12.31 -29.46 -33.54
CA LEU A 869 13.22 -29.86 -34.61
C LEU A 869 14.05 -28.68 -35.12
N LYS A 870 13.43 -27.51 -35.32
CA LYS A 870 14.18 -26.28 -35.65
C LYS A 870 15.14 -25.89 -34.52
N LEU A 871 14.74 -26.04 -33.26
CA LEU A 871 15.63 -25.81 -32.12
C LEU A 871 16.86 -26.72 -32.16
N ALA A 872 16.71 -28.01 -32.47
CA ALA A 872 17.85 -28.93 -32.60
C ALA A 872 18.86 -28.45 -33.66
N GLN A 873 18.38 -27.89 -34.78
CA GLN A 873 19.23 -27.23 -35.79
C GLN A 873 19.94 -25.99 -35.22
N LEU A 874 19.23 -25.18 -34.42
CA LEU A 874 19.78 -23.97 -33.82
C LEU A 874 20.79 -24.25 -32.70
N ILE A 875 20.68 -25.37 -32.01
CA ILE A 875 21.69 -25.83 -31.04
C ILE A 875 22.98 -26.18 -31.79
N GLY A 876 22.85 -26.88 -32.94
CA GLY A 876 23.97 -27.31 -33.79
C GLY A 876 24.29 -28.80 -33.71
N HIS A 877 23.53 -29.56 -32.91
CA HIS A 877 23.69 -31.01 -32.75
C HIS A 877 22.39 -31.78 -33.03
N PRO A 878 21.76 -31.65 -34.22
CA PRO A 878 20.59 -32.46 -34.56
C PRO A 878 21.00 -33.93 -34.76
N SER A 879 20.15 -34.87 -34.30
CA SER A 879 20.33 -36.27 -34.68
C SER A 879 20.04 -36.47 -36.17
N ALA A 880 20.55 -37.56 -36.76
CA ALA A 880 20.29 -37.88 -38.17
C ALA A 880 18.78 -38.02 -38.47
N GLU A 881 18.02 -38.55 -37.51
CA GLU A 881 16.57 -38.67 -37.58
C GLU A 881 15.88 -37.30 -37.50
N GLU A 882 16.31 -36.43 -36.57
CA GLU A 882 15.79 -35.06 -36.41
C GLU A 882 16.02 -34.22 -37.68
N ALA A 883 17.21 -34.30 -38.27
CA ALA A 883 17.54 -33.59 -39.51
C ALA A 883 16.67 -34.06 -40.69
N THR A 884 16.49 -35.38 -40.83
CA THR A 884 15.64 -35.96 -41.88
C THR A 884 14.17 -35.56 -41.70
N ARG A 885 13.67 -35.61 -40.46
CA ARG A 885 12.29 -35.25 -40.13
C ARG A 885 12.01 -33.76 -40.34
N TRP A 886 12.95 -32.90 -39.99
CA TRP A 886 12.86 -31.45 -40.25
C TRP A 886 12.76 -31.17 -41.76
N GLN A 887 13.60 -31.80 -42.57
CA GLN A 887 13.56 -31.62 -44.03
C GLN A 887 12.22 -32.04 -44.64
N GLN A 888 11.66 -33.17 -44.18
CA GLN A 888 10.33 -33.62 -44.60
C GLN A 888 9.23 -32.60 -44.28
N LEU A 889 9.28 -31.98 -43.08
CA LEU A 889 8.31 -30.96 -42.68
C LEU A 889 8.44 -29.68 -43.50
N VAL A 890 9.66 -29.22 -43.78
CA VAL A 890 9.90 -28.05 -44.65
C VAL A 890 9.40 -28.32 -46.07
N ASP A 891 9.70 -29.48 -46.64
CA ASP A 891 9.25 -29.85 -47.99
C ASP A 891 7.72 -29.92 -48.08
N ASN A 892 7.06 -30.47 -47.06
CA ASN A 892 5.60 -30.52 -46.99
C ASN A 892 4.99 -29.12 -46.81
N PHE A 893 5.59 -28.27 -45.97
CA PHE A 893 5.16 -26.89 -45.78
C PHE A 893 5.26 -26.08 -47.08
N GLN A 894 6.36 -26.20 -47.80
CA GLN A 894 6.53 -25.52 -49.10
C GLN A 894 5.55 -26.03 -50.16
N ARG A 895 5.19 -27.33 -50.13
CA ARG A 895 4.13 -27.87 -51.01
C ARG A 895 2.76 -27.26 -50.67
N LEU A 896 2.40 -27.20 -49.39
CA LEU A 896 1.14 -26.60 -48.93
C LEU A 896 1.06 -25.10 -49.25
N MET A 897 2.18 -24.37 -49.13
CA MET A 897 2.26 -22.96 -49.52
C MET A 897 2.11 -22.77 -51.03
N LYS A 898 2.72 -23.64 -51.85
CA LYS A 898 2.52 -23.66 -53.32
C LYS A 898 1.08 -24.04 -53.73
N GLN A 899 0.33 -24.73 -52.85
CA GLN A 899 -1.08 -25.10 -53.03
C GLN A 899 -2.06 -23.98 -52.57
N GLY A 900 -1.58 -22.78 -52.26
CA GLY A 900 -2.40 -21.57 -52.10
C GLY A 900 -2.73 -21.14 -50.67
N GLY A 901 -2.08 -21.73 -49.66
CA GLY A 901 -2.24 -21.31 -48.26
C GLY A 901 -3.67 -21.46 -47.71
N LYS A 902 -3.95 -20.86 -46.54
CA LYS A 902 -5.26 -20.97 -45.86
C LYS A 902 -6.40 -20.22 -46.57
N GLU A 903 -6.08 -19.34 -47.51
CA GLU A 903 -7.06 -18.47 -48.21
C GLU A 903 -7.54 -19.02 -49.57
N ALA A 904 -7.01 -20.15 -50.04
CA ALA A 904 -7.49 -20.76 -51.29
C ALA A 904 -8.89 -21.37 -51.13
N ASP A 905 -9.83 -20.94 -51.99
CA ASP A 905 -11.21 -21.45 -52.05
C ASP A 905 -11.25 -22.99 -52.11
N GLY A 906 -12.23 -23.61 -51.43
CA GLY A 906 -12.34 -25.08 -51.32
C GLY A 906 -12.39 -25.81 -52.68
N ALA A 907 -12.93 -25.15 -53.70
CA ALA A 907 -12.96 -25.63 -55.08
C ALA A 907 -11.56 -25.69 -55.73
N THR A 908 -10.66 -24.75 -55.40
CA THR A 908 -9.29 -24.70 -55.92
C THR A 908 -8.44 -25.82 -55.31
N ARG A 909 -8.60 -26.05 -54.00
CA ARG A 909 -7.97 -27.17 -53.30
C ARG A 909 -8.42 -28.54 -53.83
N ALA A 910 -9.72 -28.73 -54.04
CA ALA A 910 -10.26 -29.97 -54.60
C ALA A 910 -9.77 -30.23 -56.04
N ALA A 911 -9.71 -29.19 -56.88
CA ALA A 911 -9.20 -29.30 -58.24
C ALA A 911 -7.70 -29.66 -58.29
N GLN A 912 -6.90 -29.17 -57.35
CA GLN A 912 -5.47 -29.49 -57.25
C GLN A 912 -5.20 -30.88 -56.67
N VAL A 913 -5.98 -31.33 -55.69
CA VAL A 913 -5.90 -32.72 -55.20
C VAL A 913 -6.23 -33.71 -56.32
N LEU A 914 -7.23 -33.40 -57.15
CA LEU A 914 -7.56 -34.20 -58.32
C LEU A 914 -6.46 -34.16 -59.39
N ALA A 915 -5.75 -33.02 -59.55
CA ALA A 915 -4.62 -32.90 -60.46
C ALA A 915 -3.36 -33.67 -59.97
N ASP A 916 -3.08 -33.68 -58.67
CA ASP A 916 -2.00 -34.45 -58.07
C ASP A 916 -2.29 -35.96 -58.12
N ILE A 917 -3.54 -36.38 -57.85
CA ILE A 917 -4.01 -37.76 -58.04
C ILE A 917 -3.88 -38.16 -59.51
N ALA A 918 -4.24 -37.27 -60.45
CA ALA A 918 -4.06 -37.52 -61.88
C ALA A 918 -2.58 -37.67 -62.25
N GLN A 919 -1.68 -36.82 -61.73
CA GLN A 919 -0.23 -36.94 -61.97
C GLN A 919 0.40 -38.20 -61.35
N GLN A 920 -0.04 -38.61 -60.16
CA GLN A 920 0.42 -39.84 -59.51
C GLN A 920 -0.08 -41.09 -60.25
N LEU A 921 -1.32 -41.09 -60.73
CA LEU A 921 -1.86 -42.16 -61.58
C LEU A 921 -1.16 -42.21 -62.94
N GLN A 922 -0.78 -41.05 -63.50
CA GLN A 922 -0.03 -40.95 -64.76
C GLN A 922 1.42 -41.43 -64.61
N LYS A 923 2.04 -41.26 -63.43
CA LYS A 923 3.37 -41.81 -63.10
C LYS A 923 3.38 -43.31 -62.83
N GLN A 924 2.25 -43.93 -62.46
CA GLN A 924 2.20 -45.34 -62.04
C GLN A 924 1.55 -46.31 -63.04
N ASN A 925 0.83 -45.86 -64.08
CA ASN A 925 0.19 -46.79 -65.01
C ASN A 925 -0.04 -46.21 -66.42
N GLU A 926 0.78 -46.62 -67.39
CA GLU A 926 0.60 -46.29 -68.81
C GLU A 926 -0.34 -47.25 -69.58
N GLN A 927 -0.91 -48.29 -68.96
CA GLN A 927 -1.51 -49.40 -69.72
C GLN A 927 -2.94 -49.80 -69.33
N SER A 928 -3.89 -48.87 -69.22
CA SER A 928 -5.30 -49.28 -69.28
C SER A 928 -6.20 -48.30 -70.01
N ALA A 929 -7.05 -48.83 -70.91
CA ALA A 929 -8.00 -48.06 -71.70
C ALA A 929 -9.10 -47.41 -70.83
N GLY A 930 -9.39 -47.97 -69.65
CA GLY A 930 -10.38 -47.41 -68.71
C GLY A 930 -9.96 -46.09 -68.07
N THR A 931 -8.65 -45.83 -67.95
CA THR A 931 -8.12 -44.58 -67.37
C THR A 931 -8.21 -43.40 -68.35
N ARG A 932 -8.24 -43.66 -69.66
CA ARG A 932 -8.40 -42.62 -70.70
C ARG A 932 -9.82 -42.05 -70.77
N GLU A 933 -10.84 -42.87 -70.50
CA GLU A 933 -12.23 -42.38 -70.39
C GLU A 933 -12.46 -41.57 -69.11
N ALA A 934 -11.83 -41.96 -67.99
CA ALA A 934 -11.87 -41.20 -66.75
C ALA A 934 -11.15 -39.84 -66.87
N LEU A 935 -10.02 -39.78 -67.58
CA LEU A 935 -9.28 -38.54 -67.86
C LEU A 935 -10.07 -37.56 -68.77
N LYS A 936 -10.77 -38.07 -69.80
CA LYS A 936 -11.66 -37.24 -70.63
C LYS A 936 -12.86 -36.68 -69.87
N ALA A 937 -13.38 -37.42 -68.88
CA ALA A 937 -14.45 -36.94 -68.00
C ALA A 937 -13.97 -35.88 -66.99
N LEU A 938 -12.67 -35.84 -66.67
CA LEU A 938 -12.05 -34.82 -65.82
C LEU A 938 -11.68 -33.55 -66.60
N GLU A 939 -11.32 -33.66 -67.89
CA GLU A 939 -11.08 -32.49 -68.76
C GLU A 939 -12.34 -31.62 -68.93
N SER A 940 -13.54 -32.21 -68.95
CA SER A 940 -14.81 -31.48 -69.04
C SER A 940 -15.16 -30.66 -67.78
N LEU A 941 -14.51 -30.92 -66.63
CA LEU A 941 -14.61 -30.09 -65.42
C LEU A 941 -13.78 -28.80 -65.53
N GLY A 942 -12.72 -28.80 -66.35
CA GLY A 942 -11.91 -27.62 -66.65
C GLY A 942 -12.69 -26.56 -67.43
N GLU A 943 -13.56 -26.97 -68.35
CA GLU A 943 -14.42 -26.07 -69.13
C GLU A 943 -15.54 -25.42 -68.27
N ILE A 944 -16.00 -26.13 -67.25
CA ILE A 944 -17.00 -25.62 -66.27
C ILE A 944 -16.37 -24.55 -65.36
N ARG A 945 -15.07 -24.63 -65.09
CA ARG A 945 -14.29 -23.62 -64.33
C ARG A 945 -14.27 -22.26 -65.03
N GLU A 946 -14.11 -22.23 -66.35
CA GLU A 946 -14.13 -20.98 -67.12
C GLU A 946 -15.53 -20.34 -67.18
N LEU A 947 -16.60 -21.14 -67.13
CA LEU A 947 -17.98 -20.66 -67.12
C LEU A 947 -18.39 -20.08 -65.76
N LEU A 948 -17.98 -20.69 -64.65
CA LEU A 948 -18.27 -20.21 -63.29
C LEU A 948 -17.47 -18.96 -62.91
N ALA A 949 -16.26 -18.78 -63.46
CA ALA A 949 -15.44 -17.59 -63.24
C ALA A 949 -16.01 -16.31 -63.89
N ARG A 950 -17.00 -16.42 -64.79
CA ARG A 950 -17.58 -15.29 -65.54
C ARG A 950 -18.88 -14.72 -64.95
N VAL A 951 -19.40 -15.24 -63.84
CA VAL A 951 -20.65 -14.76 -63.23
C VAL A 951 -20.35 -13.83 -62.03
N PRO A 952 -20.77 -12.55 -62.05
CA PRO A 952 -20.61 -11.67 -60.89
C PRO A 952 -21.49 -12.12 -59.72
N ARG A 953 -20.97 -11.99 -58.49
CA ARG A 953 -21.69 -12.29 -57.24
C ARG A 953 -22.77 -11.23 -56.99
N ASP A 954 -24.03 -11.55 -57.24
CA ASP A 954 -25.20 -10.80 -56.75
C ASP A 954 -26.22 -11.80 -56.14
N PRO A 955 -26.80 -11.59 -54.94
CA PRO A 955 -27.48 -12.66 -54.19
C PRO A 955 -28.96 -12.89 -54.56
N GLN A 956 -29.48 -12.37 -55.67
CA GLN A 956 -30.88 -12.56 -56.04
C GLN A 956 -31.06 -12.78 -57.54
N LEU A 957 -31.04 -14.04 -57.99
CA LEU A 957 -31.63 -14.45 -59.27
C LEU A 957 -31.92 -15.95 -59.27
N ASP A 958 -33.10 -16.30 -59.77
CA ASP A 958 -33.60 -17.67 -59.93
C ASP A 958 -32.74 -18.45 -60.95
N MET A 959 -32.41 -19.69 -60.61
CA MET A 959 -31.45 -20.53 -61.35
C MET A 959 -32.03 -21.10 -62.65
N PRO A 960 -31.33 -20.98 -63.81
CA PRO A 960 -31.79 -21.55 -65.08
C PRO A 960 -31.89 -23.10 -65.05
N PRO A 961 -32.89 -23.71 -65.72
CA PRO A 961 -33.10 -25.17 -65.74
C PRO A 961 -31.90 -25.98 -66.23
N ALA A 962 -31.09 -25.40 -67.11
CA ALA A 962 -29.87 -26.01 -67.63
C ALA A 962 -28.81 -26.24 -66.54
N LEU A 963 -28.70 -25.33 -65.56
CA LEU A 963 -27.73 -25.46 -64.46
C LEU A 963 -28.14 -26.57 -63.47
N ALA A 964 -29.46 -26.76 -63.27
CA ALA A 964 -30.01 -27.83 -62.43
C ALA A 964 -29.78 -29.22 -63.06
N GLU A 965 -29.86 -29.34 -64.38
CA GLU A 965 -29.58 -30.60 -65.08
C GLU A 965 -28.08 -30.97 -65.03
N THR A 966 -27.18 -29.99 -65.15
CA THR A 966 -25.74 -30.21 -65.01
C THR A 966 -25.32 -30.56 -63.58
N LEU A 967 -25.93 -29.92 -62.57
CA LEU A 967 -25.70 -30.27 -61.16
C LEU A 967 -26.19 -31.69 -60.83
N GLY A 968 -27.31 -32.11 -61.42
CA GLY A 968 -27.82 -33.49 -61.32
C GLY A 968 -26.89 -34.53 -61.97
N LYS A 969 -26.22 -34.18 -63.08
CA LYS A 969 -25.22 -35.06 -63.72
C LYS A 969 -23.92 -35.13 -62.90
N MET A 970 -23.48 -34.03 -62.29
CA MET A 970 -22.35 -34.00 -61.36
C MET A 970 -22.59 -34.86 -60.11
N ALA A 971 -23.76 -34.75 -59.48
CA ALA A 971 -24.11 -35.56 -58.31
C ALA A 971 -24.09 -37.06 -58.63
N LYS A 972 -24.60 -37.44 -59.82
CA LYS A 972 -24.56 -38.84 -60.30
C LYS A 972 -23.16 -39.37 -60.58
N ALA A 973 -22.25 -38.53 -61.10
CA ALA A 973 -20.85 -38.92 -61.32
C ALA A 973 -20.07 -39.02 -59.99
N TYR A 974 -20.42 -38.18 -59.02
CA TYR A 974 -19.84 -38.23 -57.68
C TYR A 974 -20.27 -39.51 -56.93
N GLU A 975 -21.57 -39.85 -56.94
CA GLU A 975 -22.11 -41.06 -56.29
C GLU A 975 -21.71 -42.37 -56.97
N ASN A 976 -21.73 -42.44 -58.31
CA ASN A 976 -21.55 -43.71 -59.02
C ASN A 976 -20.10 -43.99 -59.42
N THR A 977 -19.19 -43.02 -59.28
CA THR A 977 -17.82 -43.15 -59.80
C THR A 977 -16.76 -42.81 -58.75
N LEU A 978 -16.87 -41.66 -58.07
CA LEU A 978 -15.88 -41.21 -57.09
C LEU A 978 -16.01 -41.95 -55.74
N VAL A 979 -17.23 -42.09 -55.20
CA VAL A 979 -17.46 -42.79 -53.92
C VAL A 979 -17.03 -44.27 -53.95
N PRO A 980 -17.31 -45.07 -55.00
CA PRO A 980 -16.84 -46.46 -55.08
C PRO A 980 -15.32 -46.58 -55.19
N ILE A 981 -14.66 -45.67 -55.92
CA ILE A 981 -13.18 -45.67 -56.08
C ILE A 981 -12.49 -45.33 -54.75
N VAL A 982 -12.97 -44.29 -54.06
CA VAL A 982 -12.43 -43.89 -52.74
C VAL A 982 -12.72 -44.97 -51.69
N SER A 983 -13.89 -45.59 -51.72
CA SER A 983 -14.25 -46.68 -50.80
C SER A 983 -13.45 -47.97 -51.07
N ALA A 984 -13.08 -48.26 -52.32
CA ALA A 984 -12.21 -49.38 -52.68
C ALA A 984 -10.73 -49.12 -52.30
N LEU A 985 -10.27 -47.87 -52.36
CA LEU A 985 -8.92 -47.46 -51.97
C LEU A 985 -8.73 -47.39 -50.45
N HIS A 986 -9.77 -47.00 -49.69
CA HIS A 986 -9.74 -46.91 -48.23
C HIS A 986 -9.45 -48.26 -47.53
N HIS A 987 -9.81 -49.39 -48.15
CA HIS A 987 -9.50 -50.72 -47.62
C HIS A 987 -8.12 -51.26 -48.01
N LYS A 988 -7.39 -50.61 -48.94
CA LYS A 988 -6.09 -51.08 -49.43
C LYS A 988 -4.92 -50.14 -49.12
N MET A 989 -5.19 -48.86 -48.88
CA MET A 989 -4.21 -47.85 -48.48
C MET A 989 -4.79 -47.13 -47.28
N THR A 990 -4.01 -46.99 -46.20
CA THR A 990 -4.32 -46.15 -45.05
C THR A 990 -4.40 -44.69 -45.51
N LEU A 991 -5.57 -44.31 -46.03
CA LEU A 991 -5.98 -42.94 -46.28
C LEU A 991 -6.40 -42.33 -44.95
N ASP A 992 -5.90 -41.12 -44.66
CA ASP A 992 -6.24 -40.36 -43.45
C ASP A 992 -7.75 -40.27 -43.27
N HIS A 993 -8.21 -40.53 -42.04
CA HIS A 993 -9.62 -40.50 -41.65
C HIS A 993 -10.29 -39.15 -42.01
N ASP A 994 -9.52 -38.06 -41.96
CA ASP A 994 -9.93 -36.71 -42.30
C ASP A 994 -10.32 -36.54 -43.78
N ILE A 995 -9.65 -37.23 -44.70
CA ILE A 995 -9.97 -37.18 -46.14
C ILE A 995 -11.32 -37.88 -46.39
N TRP A 996 -11.59 -38.96 -45.65
CA TRP A 996 -12.86 -39.69 -45.73
C TRP A 996 -14.02 -38.88 -45.12
N GLU A 997 -13.78 -38.18 -44.01
CA GLU A 997 -14.75 -37.26 -43.43
C GLU A 997 -15.04 -36.06 -44.36
N GLN A 998 -14.03 -35.49 -45.00
CA GLN A 998 -14.21 -34.39 -45.96
C GLN A 998 -15.00 -34.82 -47.21
N VAL A 999 -14.76 -36.02 -47.74
CA VAL A 999 -15.55 -36.57 -48.86
C VAL A 999 -17.00 -36.82 -48.43
N ARG A 1000 -17.22 -37.25 -47.17
CA ARG A 1000 -18.56 -37.45 -46.59
C ARG A 1000 -19.28 -36.12 -46.32
N ASP A 1001 -18.57 -35.09 -45.89
CA ASP A 1001 -19.17 -33.78 -45.63
C ASP A 1001 -19.47 -33.04 -46.92
N MET A 1002 -18.62 -33.18 -47.95
CA MET A 1002 -18.91 -32.70 -49.31
C MET A 1002 -20.13 -33.42 -49.91
N ARG A 1003 -20.36 -34.70 -49.60
CA ARG A 1003 -21.60 -35.41 -49.92
C ARG A 1003 -22.82 -34.79 -49.21
N LYS A 1004 -22.71 -34.45 -47.92
CA LYS A 1004 -23.80 -33.77 -47.19
C LYS A 1004 -24.10 -32.39 -47.75
N GLU A 1005 -23.08 -31.64 -48.19
CA GLU A 1005 -23.26 -30.33 -48.82
C GLU A 1005 -23.94 -30.45 -50.18
N VAL A 1006 -23.53 -31.42 -51.02
CA VAL A 1006 -24.19 -31.72 -52.30
C VAL A 1006 -25.64 -32.17 -52.08
N ASP A 1007 -25.91 -33.02 -51.08
CA ASP A 1007 -27.27 -33.44 -50.69
C ASP A 1007 -28.11 -32.26 -50.16
N ALA A 1008 -27.50 -31.32 -49.43
CA ALA A 1008 -28.16 -30.11 -48.96
C ALA A 1008 -28.48 -29.15 -50.11
N LEU A 1009 -27.60 -29.05 -51.11
CA LEU A 1009 -27.78 -28.25 -52.32
C LEU A 1009 -28.87 -28.86 -53.21
N MET A 1010 -28.90 -30.19 -53.36
CA MET A 1010 -29.97 -30.94 -54.03
C MET A 1010 -31.33 -30.82 -53.31
N LYS A 1011 -31.34 -30.83 -51.98
CA LYS A 1011 -32.57 -30.57 -51.19
C LYS A 1011 -33.10 -29.15 -51.39
N ARG A 1012 -32.23 -28.13 -51.45
CA ARG A 1012 -32.62 -26.73 -51.75
C ARG A 1012 -33.17 -26.58 -53.17
N ILE A 1013 -32.66 -27.36 -54.13
CA ILE A 1013 -33.18 -27.39 -55.51
C ILE A 1013 -34.53 -28.14 -55.58
N GLY A 1014 -34.73 -29.18 -54.78
CA GLY A 1014 -35.98 -29.96 -54.74
C GLY A 1014 -37.15 -29.29 -54.01
N SER A 1015 -36.89 -28.36 -53.08
CA SER A 1015 -37.94 -27.65 -52.34
C SER A 1015 -38.65 -26.54 -53.12
N GLY A 1016 -38.14 -26.14 -54.29
CA GLY A 1016 -38.75 -25.10 -55.15
C GLY A 1016 -39.91 -25.58 -56.03
N LYS A 1017 -40.29 -26.85 -55.98
CA LYS A 1017 -41.40 -27.41 -56.79
C LYS A 1017 -42.41 -28.16 -55.91
N ARG A 1018 -43.22 -27.44 -55.13
CA ARG A 1018 -44.52 -27.95 -54.62
C ARG A 1018 -45.38 -26.83 -54.00
N ALA A 1019 -46.22 -26.22 -54.84
CA ALA A 1019 -47.66 -25.95 -54.65
C ALA A 1019 -48.07 -24.79 -55.59
N PRO A 1020 -49.27 -24.82 -56.20
CA PRO A 1020 -49.74 -23.78 -57.12
C PRO A 1020 -49.93 -22.41 -56.47
#